data_AF-A0A836XKS3-F1
#
_entry.id   AF-A0A836XKS3-F1
#
_cell.length_a   1.000
_cell.length_b   1.000
_cell.length_c   1.000
_cell.angle_alpha   90.00
_cell.angle_beta   90.00
_cell.angle_gamma   90.00
#
_symmetry.space_group_name_H-M   'P 1'
#
loop_
_entity.id
_entity.type
_entity.pdbx_description
1 polymer ?
#
loop_
_entity_poly.entity_id
_entity_poly.type
_entity_poly.pdbx_seq_one_letter_code
_entity_poly.pdbx_strand_id
1 'polypeptide(L)'
;MIMITRLISATLVALLLVSCNEPVTSITPSGEVDRGPVAFEQGSCEAFDENRTALFGDLHIHTSYSFDAAANSTGATPEDAHRYARGEEIPIFPINDKGVAVGRTKIDRPLDFLAVTDHGEFLGERALCRTAGSPVYDSEFCSGYRSNERQGMIMLGTVITTETPTRIPEICGEDGGLCRDYALSPWQDIQATSNKANTPCEFTSFVAYEYTGTPGTSNYHRNVIFRNDSVPELPVSYIDAPIDSKLWSALDAVCDAENGCDYLTIPHNSNLANGRMAPYMQLEDTTVAKRVYAQSRLKREPIMEIFQHKGGSECINGLSSVFGAPDELCDIEAVRRMGEDKTYLTSDFSSTELVIVEASKVTVECQEGTIGTYGMLGAGCVHPTDFQRSALLVGLKEEQAIGLNPVKLGIIAATDTHSATSGGVKESAWVGAVSGEANPAQRLQPGLLTSGIDGNPGGLAGIWAPENTRDAIFDAMLRKEVFGTSGPRIRPRLFAGWGFDSNMCESNDMITQAYAGGVPMGADLIASDKLSKPTFLAYAAKDPDGQKLQELHLVKGWIDTLGKMNTQVIPIANEEAGADSLCKVYTDDSFDSAQSAYYYLRAVEPETPRWHTYDCAAIAEVDRPEVCTNGEYPDMIREMAWTSPIWYQGQ
;
A
#
# COMPACT_ATOMS: atom_id res chain seq x y z
N MET A 1 26.06 102.33 -27.08
CA MET A 1 27.39 102.92 -26.82
C MET A 1 28.23 101.86 -26.12
N ILE A 2 29.26 101.36 -26.82
CA ILE A 2 30.52 100.77 -26.33
C ILE A 2 30.39 99.56 -25.37
N MET A 3 30.57 98.32 -25.84
CA MET A 3 31.83 97.56 -26.09
C MET A 3 32.40 96.83 -24.84
N ILE A 4 32.84 95.58 -25.07
CA ILE A 4 34.00 94.90 -24.43
C ILE A 4 33.73 94.36 -22.99
N THR A 5 34.06 93.13 -22.55
CA THR A 5 34.83 91.95 -23.03
C THR A 5 34.43 90.71 -22.21
N ARG A 6 34.78 89.55 -22.78
CA ARG A 6 34.90 88.18 -22.20
C ARG A 6 35.60 88.12 -20.82
N LEU A 7 35.26 87.12 -19.98
CA LEU A 7 36.01 85.85 -19.82
C LEU A 7 35.38 84.90 -18.75
N ILE A 8 35.38 83.61 -19.11
CA ILE A 8 35.55 82.38 -18.31
C ILE A 8 34.36 81.74 -17.58
N SER A 9 34.17 80.48 -17.99
CA SER A 9 33.34 79.37 -17.54
C SER A 9 33.44 78.99 -16.06
N ALA A 10 32.33 78.51 -15.50
CA ALA A 10 32.24 77.18 -14.88
C ALA A 10 30.77 76.83 -14.55
N THR A 11 30.33 75.68 -15.10
CA THR A 11 29.28 74.78 -14.58
C THR A 11 27.93 75.36 -14.17
N LEU A 12 26.92 75.15 -15.04
CA LEU A 12 25.51 75.33 -14.71
C LEU A 12 24.80 73.96 -14.62
N VAL A 13 24.28 73.68 -13.44
CA VAL A 13 23.24 72.69 -13.17
C VAL A 13 21.92 73.25 -13.71
N ALA A 14 21.16 72.46 -14.46
CA ALA A 14 19.79 72.81 -14.83
C ALA A 14 18.87 71.61 -14.63
N LEU A 15 18.09 71.68 -13.55
CA LEU A 15 16.80 71.02 -13.44
C LEU A 15 15.82 71.76 -14.35
N LEU A 16 15.16 71.07 -15.27
CA LEU A 16 13.91 71.53 -15.87
C LEU A 16 12.94 70.37 -16.07
N LEU A 17 11.77 70.56 -15.45
CA LEU A 17 10.52 69.86 -15.68
C LEU A 17 10.03 70.08 -17.12
N VAL A 18 9.65 69.02 -17.83
CA VAL A 18 8.55 69.03 -18.81
C VAL A 18 7.88 67.65 -18.79
N SER A 19 6.56 67.68 -18.59
CA SER A 19 5.61 66.61 -18.85
C SER A 19 5.44 66.41 -20.36
N CYS A 20 5.56 65.16 -20.83
CA CYS A 20 4.98 64.73 -22.11
C CYS A 20 4.55 63.26 -22.02
N ASN A 21 3.34 63.05 -22.49
CA ASN A 21 2.57 61.83 -22.61
C ASN A 21 2.95 61.13 -23.93
N GLU A 22 3.53 59.92 -23.89
CA GLU A 22 3.75 59.00 -25.02
C GLU A 22 4.06 57.59 -24.45
N PRO A 23 4.08 56.52 -25.27
CA PRO A 23 2.97 55.83 -25.92
C PRO A 23 2.79 54.42 -25.34
N VAL A 24 1.64 53.78 -25.56
CA VAL A 24 1.43 52.37 -25.20
C VAL A 24 2.33 51.50 -26.07
N THR A 25 3.49 51.15 -25.56
CA THR A 25 4.30 50.04 -26.06
C THR A 25 3.55 48.75 -25.77
N SER A 26 3.11 48.08 -26.85
CA SER A 26 2.66 46.70 -26.84
C SER A 26 3.75 45.83 -26.24
N ILE A 27 3.55 45.42 -24.99
CA ILE A 27 4.31 44.35 -24.36
C ILE A 27 3.81 43.08 -25.03
N THR A 28 4.61 42.54 -25.95
CA THR A 28 4.45 41.17 -26.42
C THR A 28 4.41 40.28 -25.19
N PRO A 29 3.41 39.40 -25.02
CA PRO A 29 3.43 38.46 -23.91
C PRO A 29 4.72 37.66 -24.06
N SER A 30 5.56 37.71 -23.03
CA SER A 30 6.58 36.70 -22.79
C SER A 30 5.91 35.33 -22.96
N GLY A 31 6.46 34.51 -23.84
CA GLY A 31 5.85 33.25 -24.26
C GLY A 31 5.31 32.45 -23.07
N GLU A 32 4.13 31.87 -23.28
CA GLU A 32 3.65 30.77 -22.45
C GLU A 32 4.81 29.78 -22.27
N VAL A 33 5.26 29.65 -21.03
CA VAL A 33 6.07 28.52 -20.63
C VAL A 33 5.10 27.35 -20.67
N ASP A 34 5.24 26.53 -21.71
CA ASP A 34 4.61 25.23 -21.79
C ASP A 34 4.95 24.48 -20.49
N ARG A 35 3.94 24.35 -19.61
CA ARG A 35 4.00 23.56 -18.37
C ARG A 35 3.45 22.17 -18.61
N GLY A 36 3.50 21.66 -19.84
CA GLY A 36 3.32 20.24 -20.08
C GLY A 36 4.40 19.46 -19.31
N PRO A 37 4.05 18.34 -18.64
CA PRO A 37 5.06 17.45 -18.10
C PRO A 37 5.97 17.02 -19.25
N VAL A 38 7.28 17.18 -19.10
CA VAL A 38 8.24 16.63 -20.05
C VAL A 38 8.15 15.11 -19.90
N ALA A 39 7.37 14.47 -20.77
CA ALA A 39 7.24 13.02 -20.82
C ALA A 39 8.64 12.42 -21.00
N PHE A 40 9.00 11.50 -20.10
CA PHE A 40 10.23 10.74 -20.24
C PHE A 40 10.07 9.81 -21.45
N GLU A 41 11.02 9.85 -22.40
CA GLU A 41 10.91 9.03 -23.61
C GLU A 41 11.07 7.55 -23.25
N GLN A 42 10.09 6.73 -23.60
CA GLN A 42 10.09 5.30 -23.31
C GLN A 42 11.33 4.62 -23.92
N GLY A 43 12.01 3.79 -23.14
CA GLY A 43 13.20 3.06 -23.57
C GLY A 43 14.48 3.89 -23.59
N SER A 44 14.49 5.02 -22.90
CA SER A 44 15.70 5.85 -22.76
C SER A 44 16.58 5.44 -21.58
N CYS A 45 16.10 4.58 -20.66
CA CYS A 45 16.96 4.00 -19.63
C CYS A 45 17.93 2.95 -20.22
N GLU A 46 19.19 2.97 -19.77
CA GLU A 46 20.19 1.95 -20.17
C GLU A 46 19.76 0.53 -19.79
N ALA A 47 19.06 0.40 -18.66
CA ALA A 47 18.53 -0.86 -18.14
C ALA A 47 17.16 -1.25 -18.72
N PHE A 48 16.73 -0.63 -19.83
CA PHE A 48 15.48 -1.01 -20.49
C PHE A 48 15.50 -2.47 -20.95
N ASP A 49 14.43 -3.21 -20.66
CA ASP A 49 14.25 -4.60 -21.09
C ASP A 49 12.82 -4.82 -21.59
N GLU A 50 12.68 -5.28 -22.85
CA GLU A 50 11.38 -5.65 -23.43
C GLU A 50 10.72 -6.80 -22.66
N ASN A 51 11.53 -7.69 -22.09
CA ASN A 51 11.07 -8.78 -21.22
C ASN A 51 10.83 -8.33 -19.78
N ARG A 52 11.12 -7.06 -19.47
CA ARG A 52 10.91 -6.40 -18.18
C ARG A 52 11.82 -6.89 -17.08
N THR A 53 12.16 -5.98 -16.19
CA THR A 53 12.94 -6.25 -14.98
C THR A 53 12.03 -6.24 -13.76
N ALA A 54 12.34 -7.06 -12.76
CA ALA A 54 11.67 -7.02 -11.47
C ALA A 54 12.26 -5.87 -10.66
N LEU A 55 11.42 -4.89 -10.37
CA LEU A 55 11.73 -3.78 -9.47
C LEU A 55 11.07 -4.06 -8.11
N PHE A 56 11.77 -3.73 -7.03
CA PHE A 56 11.32 -3.90 -5.66
C PHE A 56 11.19 -2.55 -4.98
N GLY A 57 10.06 -2.32 -4.32
CA GLY A 57 9.80 -1.08 -3.62
C GLY A 57 8.82 -1.25 -2.49
N ASP A 58 8.45 -0.12 -1.92
CA ASP A 58 7.49 -0.04 -0.84
C ASP A 58 6.50 1.09 -1.13
N LEU A 59 5.21 0.77 -1.11
CA LEU A 59 4.14 1.69 -1.48
C LEU A 59 3.28 2.11 -0.28
N HIS A 60 3.69 1.72 0.94
CA HIS A 60 2.91 1.96 2.14
C HIS A 60 3.83 2.30 3.31
N ILE A 61 4.06 3.59 3.54
CA ILE A 61 5.04 4.11 4.50
C ILE A 61 4.51 5.33 5.23
N HIS A 62 4.67 5.32 6.55
CA HIS A 62 4.28 6.42 7.42
C HIS A 62 5.49 7.12 8.05
N THR A 63 5.38 8.43 8.16
CA THR A 63 6.41 9.33 8.69
C THR A 63 5.82 10.20 9.80
N SER A 64 6.58 11.19 10.28
CA SER A 64 6.12 12.12 11.32
C SER A 64 4.86 12.93 10.95
N TYR A 65 4.40 12.90 9.70
CA TYR A 65 3.15 13.53 9.29
C TYR A 65 1.92 12.66 9.54
N SER A 66 2.08 11.34 9.53
CA SER A 66 1.03 10.37 9.83
C SER A 66 0.61 10.37 11.30
N PHE A 67 -0.69 10.11 11.54
CA PHE A 67 -1.30 10.36 12.85
C PHE A 67 -1.12 9.29 13.91
N ASP A 68 -0.76 8.10 13.49
CA ASP A 68 -0.50 6.92 14.31
C ASP A 68 0.98 6.50 14.24
N ALA A 69 1.83 7.30 13.58
CA ALA A 69 3.22 6.95 13.34
C ALA A 69 4.13 7.04 14.57
N ALA A 70 4.99 6.05 14.77
CA ALA A 70 6.13 6.09 15.68
C ALA A 70 7.17 7.15 15.30
N ALA A 71 7.22 7.48 14.02
CA ALA A 71 8.02 8.54 13.46
C ALA A 71 7.71 9.91 14.12
N ASN A 72 6.53 10.07 14.75
CA ASN A 72 6.23 11.23 15.60
C ASN A 72 7.24 11.38 16.75
N SER A 73 7.64 10.29 17.39
CA SER A 73 8.56 10.33 18.53
C SER A 73 10.01 10.47 18.07
N THR A 74 10.38 9.82 16.96
CA THR A 74 11.75 9.86 16.44
C THR A 74 12.03 11.14 15.62
N GLY A 75 10.97 11.81 15.16
CA GLY A 75 11.05 12.96 14.27
C GLY A 75 11.39 12.59 12.82
N ALA A 76 11.23 11.32 12.43
CA ALA A 76 11.59 10.87 11.08
C ALA A 76 10.63 11.45 10.03
N THR A 77 11.20 12.04 8.99
CA THR A 77 10.49 12.84 7.98
C THR A 77 10.24 12.06 6.69
N PRO A 78 9.42 12.59 5.75
CA PRO A 78 9.40 12.10 4.37
C PRO A 78 10.79 12.04 3.74
N GLU A 79 11.68 12.99 3.99
CA GLU A 79 13.05 12.95 3.46
C GLU A 79 13.84 11.77 4.05
N ASP A 80 13.67 11.47 5.34
CA ASP A 80 14.29 10.29 5.96
C ASP A 80 13.80 8.98 5.36
N ALA A 81 12.49 8.82 5.10
CA ALA A 81 11.96 7.62 4.44
C ALA A 81 12.60 7.38 3.06
N HIS A 82 12.80 8.45 2.29
CA HIS A 82 13.47 8.41 0.99
C HIS A 82 14.97 8.10 1.11
N ARG A 83 15.65 8.67 2.13
CA ARG A 83 17.06 8.40 2.42
C ARG A 83 17.26 6.93 2.81
N TYR A 84 16.41 6.40 3.69
CA TYR A 84 16.44 4.99 4.09
C TYR A 84 16.25 4.05 2.90
N ALA A 85 15.24 4.30 2.06
CA ALA A 85 14.99 3.52 0.85
C ALA A 85 16.19 3.48 -0.10
N ARG A 86 17.01 4.53 -0.14
CA ARG A 86 18.24 4.60 -0.97
C ARG A 86 19.48 4.02 -0.29
N GLY A 87 19.36 3.42 0.90
CA GLY A 87 20.49 2.83 1.63
C GLY A 87 21.24 3.79 2.56
N GLU A 88 20.74 5.00 2.77
CA GLU A 88 21.34 5.95 3.71
C GLU A 88 20.89 5.69 5.16
N GLU A 89 21.72 6.08 6.13
CA GLU A 89 21.36 5.98 7.55
C GLU A 89 20.39 7.10 7.99
N ILE A 90 19.33 6.73 8.73
CA ILE A 90 18.38 7.66 9.34
C ILE A 90 18.46 7.62 10.87
N PRO A 91 18.12 8.72 11.57
CA PRO A 91 17.98 8.69 13.03
C PRO A 91 16.78 7.85 13.46
N ILE A 92 16.97 7.01 14.47
CA ILE A 92 15.90 6.23 15.13
C ILE A 92 16.23 6.07 16.62
N PHE A 93 15.38 5.37 17.37
CA PHE A 93 15.62 5.03 18.78
C PHE A 93 17.03 4.49 19.04
N PRO A 94 17.62 4.76 20.23
CA PRO A 94 17.01 5.43 21.37
C PRO A 94 16.91 6.97 21.21
N ILE A 95 15.97 7.55 21.96
CA ILE A 95 15.78 8.99 22.08
C ILE A 95 16.51 9.46 23.35
N ASN A 96 17.28 10.54 23.27
CA ASN A 96 17.98 11.11 24.42
C ASN A 96 17.07 11.99 25.30
N ASP A 97 17.59 12.47 26.43
CA ASP A 97 16.85 13.33 27.38
C ASP A 97 16.31 14.65 26.79
N LYS A 98 16.71 15.01 25.57
CA LYS A 98 16.25 16.21 24.84
C LYS A 98 15.18 15.88 23.79
N GLY A 99 14.71 14.64 23.73
CA GLY A 99 13.73 14.22 22.72
C GLY A 99 14.32 14.02 21.32
N VAL A 100 15.64 13.87 21.20
CA VAL A 100 16.31 13.67 19.90
C VAL A 100 16.72 12.21 19.74
N ALA A 101 16.33 11.59 18.63
CA ALA A 101 16.80 10.28 18.22
C ALA A 101 18.32 10.28 17.99
N VAL A 102 19.04 9.44 18.73
CA VAL A 102 20.51 9.29 18.64
C VAL A 102 20.94 7.95 18.08
N GLY A 103 20.03 6.97 18.01
CA GLY A 103 20.26 5.72 17.29
C GLY A 103 20.26 5.92 15.78
N ARG A 104 20.76 4.93 15.06
CA ARG A 104 20.87 4.92 13.60
C ARG A 104 20.45 3.58 13.05
N THR A 105 19.77 3.60 11.92
CA THR A 105 19.40 2.41 11.15
C THR A 105 19.52 2.69 9.65
N LYS A 106 19.70 1.64 8.87
CA LYS A 106 19.71 1.64 7.40
C LYS A 106 19.11 0.34 6.88
N ILE A 107 18.53 0.37 5.68
CA ILE A 107 18.07 -0.83 5.00
C ILE A 107 19.27 -1.71 4.62
N ASP A 108 19.06 -3.02 4.49
CA ASP A 108 20.08 -3.97 4.04
C ASP A 108 20.49 -3.69 2.58
N ARG A 109 19.51 -3.34 1.72
CA ARG A 109 19.70 -3.05 0.30
C ARG A 109 18.76 -1.94 -0.17
N PRO A 110 19.22 -1.00 -1.02
CA PRO A 110 18.34 0.03 -1.58
C PRO A 110 17.12 -0.54 -2.32
N LEU A 111 16.00 0.18 -2.31
CA LEU A 111 14.80 -0.08 -3.10
C LEU A 111 14.91 0.58 -4.49
N ASP A 112 14.17 0.06 -5.46
CA ASP A 112 14.04 0.64 -6.80
C ASP A 112 13.00 1.76 -6.84
N PHE A 113 11.95 1.66 -6.01
CA PHE A 113 10.91 2.69 -5.91
C PHE A 113 10.30 2.81 -4.50
N LEU A 114 9.65 3.95 -4.25
CA LEU A 114 9.01 4.28 -2.99
C LEU A 114 7.75 5.13 -3.19
N ALA A 115 6.74 4.95 -2.34
CA ALA A 115 5.72 5.95 -2.07
C ALA A 115 5.62 6.20 -0.55
N VAL A 116 5.68 7.47 -0.15
CA VAL A 116 5.32 7.86 1.23
C VAL A 116 3.81 8.08 1.25
N THR A 117 3.12 7.37 2.13
CA THR A 117 1.65 7.35 2.20
C THR A 117 1.19 7.77 3.59
N ASP A 118 1.70 8.91 4.06
CA ASP A 118 1.13 9.51 5.26
C ASP A 118 -0.37 9.75 5.08
N HIS A 119 -1.11 9.65 6.19
CA HIS A 119 -2.56 9.83 6.23
C HIS A 119 -2.97 11.17 5.63
N GLY A 120 -3.87 11.14 4.64
CA GLY A 120 -4.51 12.33 4.07
C GLY A 120 -5.47 12.99 5.07
N GLU A 121 -5.96 12.23 6.04
CA GLU A 121 -6.64 12.74 7.22
C GLU A 121 -5.66 13.44 8.17
N PHE A 122 -6.15 14.46 8.85
CA PHE A 122 -5.45 15.10 9.96
C PHE A 122 -4.13 15.83 9.67
N LEU A 123 -3.66 15.92 8.41
CA LEU A 123 -2.50 16.75 8.07
C LEU A 123 -2.64 18.18 8.63
N GLY A 124 -3.83 18.78 8.45
CA GLY A 124 -4.15 20.11 8.93
C GLY A 124 -4.33 20.20 10.43
N GLU A 125 -5.13 19.30 11.01
CA GLU A 125 -5.39 19.18 12.44
C GLU A 125 -4.07 19.07 13.24
N ARG A 126 -3.13 18.26 12.73
CA ARG A 126 -1.80 18.09 13.31
C ARG A 126 -0.94 19.33 13.17
N ALA A 127 -0.87 19.90 11.97
CA ALA A 127 -0.12 21.13 11.73
C ALA A 127 -0.61 22.26 12.64
N LEU A 128 -1.93 22.42 12.80
CA LEU A 128 -2.55 23.36 13.73
C LEU A 128 -2.13 23.10 15.17
N CYS A 129 -2.26 21.86 15.66
CA CYS A 129 -1.92 21.58 17.05
C CYS A 129 -0.41 21.55 17.32
N ARG A 130 0.48 21.55 16.32
CA ARG A 130 1.94 21.51 16.54
C ARG A 130 2.67 22.80 16.17
N THR A 131 2.07 23.66 15.36
CA THR A 131 2.70 24.92 14.94
C THR A 131 2.54 25.98 16.01
N ALA A 132 3.66 26.38 16.64
CA ALA A 132 3.66 27.49 17.59
C ALA A 132 3.11 28.77 16.92
N GLY A 133 2.12 29.38 17.56
CA GLY A 133 1.44 30.57 17.03
C GLY A 133 0.27 30.28 16.07
N SER A 134 -0.09 29.01 15.84
CA SER A 134 -1.37 28.69 15.20
C SER A 134 -2.53 29.20 16.08
N PRO A 135 -3.70 29.53 15.49
CA PRO A 135 -4.82 30.12 16.23
C PRO A 135 -5.41 29.19 17.30
N VAL A 136 -5.16 27.87 17.20
CA VAL A 136 -5.68 26.85 18.12
C VAL A 136 -4.56 26.18 18.93
N TYR A 137 -3.31 26.64 18.81
CA TYR A 137 -2.17 26.01 19.48
C TYR A 137 -2.40 25.85 20.98
N ASP A 138 -2.91 26.89 21.65
CA ASP A 138 -3.17 26.90 23.10
C ASP A 138 -4.60 26.43 23.48
N SER A 139 -5.37 25.87 22.54
CA SER A 139 -6.69 25.31 22.86
C SER A 139 -6.57 24.11 23.80
N GLU A 140 -7.66 23.80 24.52
CA GLU A 140 -7.71 22.62 25.39
C GLU A 140 -7.51 21.34 24.57
N PHE A 141 -8.14 21.25 23.40
CA PHE A 141 -7.93 20.13 22.48
C PHE A 141 -6.45 19.96 22.09
N CYS A 142 -5.79 21.02 21.61
CA CYS A 142 -4.42 20.89 21.14
C CYS A 142 -3.41 20.68 22.28
N SER A 143 -3.67 21.24 23.46
CA SER A 143 -2.93 20.93 24.68
C SER A 143 -3.07 19.45 25.06
N GLY A 144 -4.29 18.90 25.02
CA GLY A 144 -4.56 17.49 25.25
C GLY A 144 -3.89 16.58 24.21
N TYR A 145 -4.00 16.93 22.93
CA TYR A 145 -3.36 16.21 21.83
C TYR A 145 -1.83 16.14 21.98
N ARG A 146 -1.18 17.23 22.39
CA ARG A 146 0.28 17.27 22.61
C ARG A 146 0.74 16.62 23.92
N SER A 147 -0.18 16.31 24.83
CA SER A 147 0.18 15.79 26.17
C SER A 147 0.83 14.40 26.09
N ASN A 148 0.36 13.56 25.17
CA ASN A 148 0.85 12.22 24.95
C ASN A 148 0.45 11.75 23.54
N GLU A 149 1.36 11.10 22.82
CA GLU A 149 1.12 10.68 21.43
C GLU A 149 -0.05 9.72 21.28
N ARG A 150 -0.16 8.71 22.14
CA ARG A 150 -1.28 7.75 22.13
C ARG A 150 -2.60 8.47 22.40
N GLN A 151 -2.61 9.42 23.33
CA GLN A 151 -3.80 10.23 23.59
C GLN A 151 -4.19 11.05 22.35
N GLY A 152 -3.24 11.74 21.73
CA GLY A 152 -3.48 12.52 20.51
C GLY A 152 -3.97 11.66 19.34
N MET A 153 -3.39 10.47 19.16
CA MET A 153 -3.83 9.48 18.16
C MET A 153 -5.29 9.06 18.41
N ILE A 154 -5.65 8.70 19.65
CA ILE A 154 -7.03 8.33 20.01
C ILE A 154 -8.00 9.48 19.75
N MET A 155 -7.64 10.70 20.18
CA MET A 155 -8.48 11.89 20.02
C MET A 155 -8.85 12.13 18.55
N LEU A 156 -7.87 12.12 17.65
CA LEU A 156 -8.12 12.27 16.20
C LEU A 156 -8.83 11.05 15.62
N GLY A 157 -8.41 9.84 16.00
CA GLY A 157 -8.95 8.57 15.50
C GLY A 157 -10.46 8.42 15.69
N THR A 158 -11.06 9.07 16.71
CA THR A 158 -12.52 9.05 16.91
C THR A 158 -13.31 9.51 15.68
N VAL A 159 -12.78 10.43 14.88
CA VAL A 159 -13.46 10.97 13.68
C VAL A 159 -13.63 9.88 12.61
N ILE A 160 -12.54 9.19 12.27
CA ILE A 160 -12.50 8.19 11.18
C ILE A 160 -13.13 6.85 11.57
N THR A 161 -13.49 6.66 12.84
CA THR A 161 -14.21 5.46 13.32
C THR A 161 -15.72 5.48 13.04
N THR A 162 -16.24 6.57 12.48
CA THR A 162 -17.67 6.75 12.17
C THR A 162 -17.93 6.63 10.67
N GLU A 163 -19.15 6.25 10.28
CA GLU A 163 -19.54 6.19 8.85
C GLU A 163 -19.88 7.56 8.25
N THR A 164 -20.02 8.57 9.11
CA THR A 164 -20.31 9.96 8.73
C THR A 164 -19.29 10.87 9.42
N PRO A 165 -17.99 10.74 9.09
CA PRO A 165 -16.93 11.52 9.71
C PRO A 165 -17.15 13.01 9.48
N THR A 166 -16.80 13.82 10.47
CA THR A 166 -16.81 15.29 10.38
C THR A 166 -15.55 15.84 11.03
N ARG A 167 -14.99 16.90 10.45
CA ARG A 167 -13.84 17.60 11.04
C ARG A 167 -14.23 18.22 12.38
N ILE A 168 -13.26 18.34 13.28
CA ILE A 168 -13.47 18.81 14.65
C ILE A 168 -13.66 20.34 14.63
N PRO A 169 -14.87 20.88 14.88
CA PRO A 169 -15.13 22.31 14.69
C PRO A 169 -14.30 23.21 15.61
N GLU A 170 -13.97 22.74 16.82
CA GLU A 170 -13.13 23.46 17.80
C GLU A 170 -11.77 23.87 17.22
N ILE A 171 -11.18 23.03 16.34
CA ILE A 171 -9.86 23.29 15.76
C ILE A 171 -9.89 23.60 14.26
N CYS A 172 -10.90 23.13 13.54
CA CYS A 172 -10.98 23.31 12.08
C CYS A 172 -11.90 24.45 11.65
N GLY A 173 -12.67 25.04 12.58
CA GLY A 173 -13.81 25.91 12.26
C GLY A 173 -15.02 25.10 11.76
N GLU A 174 -16.20 25.74 11.77
CA GLU A 174 -17.48 25.10 11.42
C GLU A 174 -17.51 24.52 10.00
N ASP A 175 -16.81 25.14 9.06
CA ASP A 175 -16.72 24.69 7.66
C ASP A 175 -15.49 23.81 7.40
N GLY A 176 -14.64 23.58 8.41
CA GLY A 176 -13.38 22.86 8.30
C GLY A 176 -12.28 23.59 7.54
N GLY A 177 -12.46 24.87 7.19
CA GLY A 177 -11.55 25.63 6.33
C GLY A 177 -10.14 25.77 6.90
N LEU A 178 -10.03 25.98 8.21
CA LEU A 178 -8.75 26.17 8.86
C LEU A 178 -7.86 24.92 8.79
N CYS A 179 -8.45 23.72 8.90
CA CYS A 179 -7.71 22.48 8.73
C CYS A 179 -7.28 22.27 7.28
N ARG A 180 -8.10 22.63 6.29
CA ARG A 180 -7.67 22.58 4.88
C ARG A 180 -6.50 23.52 4.60
N ASP A 181 -6.54 24.75 5.11
CA ASP A 181 -5.46 25.73 4.94
C ASP A 181 -4.13 25.21 5.54
N TYR A 182 -4.18 24.61 6.72
CA TYR A 182 -3.00 24.09 7.40
C TYR A 182 -2.53 22.72 6.87
N ALA A 183 -3.36 22.00 6.11
CA ALA A 183 -2.97 20.77 5.42
C ALA A 183 -2.11 21.03 4.17
N LEU A 184 -2.17 22.24 3.59
CA LEU A 184 -1.42 22.59 2.38
C LEU A 184 0.09 22.41 2.56
N SER A 185 0.66 22.94 3.65
CA SER A 185 2.11 22.90 3.86
C SER A 185 2.67 21.48 3.98
N PRO A 186 2.15 20.58 4.85
CA PRO A 186 2.67 19.21 4.91
C PRO A 186 2.42 18.43 3.61
N TRP A 187 1.29 18.64 2.93
CA TRP A 187 1.04 18.01 1.63
C TRP A 187 2.03 18.48 0.55
N GLN A 188 2.32 19.77 0.48
CA GLN A 188 3.32 20.33 -0.42
C GLN A 188 4.73 19.82 -0.11
N ASP A 189 5.06 19.59 1.16
CA ASP A 189 6.35 19.03 1.55
C ASP A 189 6.50 17.55 1.12
N ILE A 190 5.45 16.74 1.26
CA ILE A 190 5.40 15.36 0.73
C ILE A 190 5.62 15.38 -0.79
N GLN A 191 4.91 16.25 -1.51
CA GLN A 191 5.08 16.42 -2.96
C GLN A 191 6.51 16.82 -3.34
N ALA A 192 7.03 17.87 -2.71
CA ALA A 192 8.36 18.41 -3.00
C ALA A 192 9.46 17.38 -2.71
N THR A 193 9.36 16.66 -1.59
CA THR A 193 10.31 15.62 -1.21
C THR A 193 10.29 14.46 -2.20
N SER A 194 9.10 13.98 -2.57
CA SER A 194 8.95 12.87 -3.52
C SER A 194 9.49 13.23 -4.90
N ASN A 195 9.18 14.44 -5.39
CA ASN A 195 9.68 14.94 -6.66
C ASN A 195 11.20 15.16 -6.66
N LYS A 196 11.76 15.71 -5.56
CA LYS A 196 13.21 15.88 -5.40
C LYS A 196 13.95 14.54 -5.37
N ALA A 197 13.36 13.52 -4.77
CA ALA A 197 13.95 12.19 -4.64
C ALA A 197 13.88 11.37 -5.93
N ASN A 198 12.93 11.66 -6.82
CA ASN A 198 12.71 10.91 -8.05
C ASN A 198 13.85 11.13 -9.06
N THR A 199 14.64 10.09 -9.29
CA THR A 199 15.73 10.06 -10.27
C THR A 199 15.43 8.96 -11.28
N PRO A 200 14.75 9.26 -12.40
CA PRO A 200 14.38 8.25 -13.40
C PRO A 200 15.57 7.37 -13.80
N CYS A 201 15.30 6.09 -14.05
CA CYS A 201 16.25 5.00 -14.28
C CYS A 201 17.04 4.51 -13.05
N GLU A 202 17.11 5.29 -11.96
CA GLU A 202 17.88 4.92 -10.76
C GLU A 202 16.98 4.65 -9.54
N PHE A 203 16.08 5.57 -9.22
CA PHE A 203 15.17 5.48 -8.09
C PHE A 203 13.88 6.25 -8.37
N THR A 204 12.75 5.55 -8.43
CA THR A 204 11.44 6.18 -8.67
C THR A 204 10.75 6.51 -7.35
N SER A 205 10.32 7.75 -7.16
CA SER A 205 9.49 8.13 -6.01
C SER A 205 8.13 8.62 -6.48
N PHE A 206 7.05 8.15 -5.89
CA PHE A 206 5.69 8.59 -6.19
C PHE A 206 5.19 9.62 -5.18
N VAL A 207 4.40 10.59 -5.66
CA VAL A 207 3.56 11.40 -4.78
C VAL A 207 2.35 10.55 -4.39
N ALA A 208 2.09 10.41 -3.10
CA ALA A 208 1.04 9.54 -2.59
C ALA A 208 0.57 9.96 -1.18
N TYR A 209 -0.55 9.40 -0.73
CA TYR A 209 -1.07 9.52 0.63
C TYR A 209 -1.96 8.31 0.97
N GLU A 210 -2.18 8.03 2.26
CA GLU A 210 -3.18 7.04 2.69
C GLU A 210 -4.55 7.70 2.91
N TYR A 211 -5.60 7.07 2.39
CA TYR A 211 -7.00 7.34 2.70
C TYR A 211 -7.46 6.36 3.78
N THR A 212 -7.82 6.87 4.96
CA THR A 212 -7.95 6.04 6.17
C THR A 212 -9.34 6.15 6.78
N GLY A 213 -10.22 5.21 6.42
CA GLY A 213 -11.49 4.98 7.11
C GLY A 213 -11.40 3.79 8.08
N THR A 214 -11.88 3.95 9.31
CA THR A 214 -11.93 2.86 10.30
C THR A 214 -13.35 2.64 10.87
N PRO A 215 -14.43 2.71 10.06
CA PRO A 215 -15.80 2.72 10.58
C PRO A 215 -16.13 1.45 11.40
N GLY A 216 -16.67 1.64 12.60
CA GLY A 216 -16.95 0.54 13.52
C GLY A 216 -15.69 -0.22 13.97
N THR A 217 -14.54 0.46 13.99
CA THR A 217 -13.24 -0.12 14.36
C THR A 217 -12.82 -1.28 13.43
N SER A 218 -13.22 -1.21 12.16
CA SER A 218 -12.84 -2.16 11.11
C SER A 218 -12.14 -1.43 9.98
N ASN A 219 -11.13 -2.07 9.37
CA ASN A 219 -10.31 -1.48 8.33
C ASN A 219 -11.12 -1.11 7.08
N TYR A 220 -10.85 0.07 6.52
CA TYR A 220 -11.35 0.51 5.22
C TYR A 220 -10.34 1.46 4.54
N HIS A 221 -9.07 1.09 4.57
CA HIS A 221 -7.94 1.93 4.15
C HIS A 221 -7.52 1.68 2.70
N ARG A 222 -6.96 2.72 2.05
CA ARG A 222 -6.41 2.69 0.69
C ARG A 222 -5.22 3.63 0.56
N ASN A 223 -4.15 3.19 -0.09
CA ASN A 223 -3.12 4.09 -0.56
C ASN A 223 -3.51 4.72 -1.90
N VAL A 224 -3.45 6.05 -2.02
CA VAL A 224 -3.69 6.79 -3.26
C VAL A 224 -2.34 7.15 -3.87
N ILE A 225 -2.04 6.60 -5.04
CA ILE A 225 -0.76 6.79 -5.74
C ILE A 225 -1.01 7.61 -7.00
N PHE A 226 -0.29 8.72 -7.16
CA PHE A 226 -0.35 9.54 -8.37
C PHE A 226 0.73 9.13 -9.37
N ARG A 227 0.37 9.17 -10.66
CA ARG A 227 1.26 8.81 -11.77
C ARG A 227 2.50 9.71 -11.82
N ASN A 228 2.34 11.01 -11.59
CA ASN A 228 3.40 11.99 -11.71
C ASN A 228 3.22 13.14 -10.70
N ASP A 229 3.88 14.27 -10.95
CA ASP A 229 3.86 15.46 -10.10
C ASP A 229 2.64 16.37 -10.30
N SER A 230 1.79 16.09 -11.30
CA SER A 230 0.49 16.72 -11.47
C SER A 230 -0.52 16.06 -10.52
N VAL A 231 -0.71 16.67 -9.36
CA VAL A 231 -1.59 16.15 -8.29
C VAL A 231 -2.56 17.23 -7.80
N PRO A 232 -3.68 16.84 -7.13
CA PRO A 232 -4.60 17.79 -6.52
C PRO A 232 -3.93 18.68 -5.45
N GLU A 233 -4.46 19.89 -5.27
CA GLU A 233 -3.97 20.87 -4.29
C GLU A 233 -4.06 20.35 -2.85
N LEU A 234 -5.01 19.47 -2.54
CA LEU A 234 -5.17 18.80 -1.26
C LEU A 234 -5.52 17.32 -1.47
N PRO A 235 -5.13 16.41 -0.55
CA PRO A 235 -5.59 15.03 -0.58
C PRO A 235 -7.10 14.97 -0.34
N VAL A 236 -7.78 14.05 -1.03
CA VAL A 236 -9.17 13.71 -0.74
C VAL A 236 -9.16 12.64 0.36
N SER A 237 -9.59 13.00 1.57
CA SER A 237 -9.58 12.12 2.74
C SER A 237 -10.91 11.38 2.96
N TYR A 238 -10.92 10.38 3.84
CA TYR A 238 -12.12 9.69 4.31
C TYR A 238 -13.14 10.66 4.92
N ILE A 239 -12.66 11.73 5.55
CA ILE A 239 -13.53 12.76 6.14
C ILE A 239 -14.32 13.51 5.04
N ASP A 240 -13.70 13.73 3.88
CA ASP A 240 -14.27 14.49 2.78
C ASP A 240 -15.11 13.59 1.85
N ALA A 241 -14.78 12.29 1.76
CA ALA A 241 -15.41 11.35 0.85
C ALA A 241 -15.56 9.94 1.48
N PRO A 242 -16.51 9.70 2.40
CA PRO A 242 -16.50 8.54 3.32
C PRO A 242 -16.97 7.19 2.73
N ILE A 243 -16.53 6.85 1.52
CA ILE A 243 -16.58 5.51 0.88
C ILE A 243 -15.72 5.55 -0.41
N ASP A 244 -15.23 4.40 -0.87
CA ASP A 244 -14.41 4.25 -2.09
C ASP A 244 -15.00 4.93 -3.35
N SER A 245 -16.29 4.75 -3.62
CA SER A 245 -16.96 5.35 -4.78
C SER A 245 -17.01 6.88 -4.71
N LYS A 246 -17.11 7.46 -3.50
CA LYS A 246 -17.01 8.91 -3.29
C LYS A 246 -15.57 9.38 -3.40
N LEU A 247 -14.61 8.63 -2.88
CA LEU A 247 -13.18 8.93 -3.04
C LEU A 247 -12.83 9.06 -4.53
N TRP A 248 -13.18 8.06 -5.34
CA TRP A 248 -12.90 8.11 -6.77
C TRP A 248 -13.63 9.26 -7.46
N SER A 249 -14.91 9.47 -7.15
CA SER A 249 -15.67 10.59 -7.75
C SER A 249 -15.09 11.96 -7.40
N ALA A 250 -14.61 12.13 -6.16
CA ALA A 250 -14.00 13.37 -5.70
C ALA A 250 -12.61 13.59 -6.31
N LEU A 251 -11.79 12.53 -6.41
CA LEU A 251 -10.50 12.60 -7.10
C LEU A 251 -10.66 12.88 -8.59
N ASP A 252 -11.58 12.18 -9.28
CA ASP A 252 -11.89 12.44 -10.70
C ASP A 252 -12.34 13.90 -10.96
N ALA A 253 -12.96 14.56 -9.96
CA ALA A 253 -13.37 15.96 -10.08
C ALA A 253 -12.22 16.97 -9.97
N VAL A 254 -11.09 16.59 -9.38
CA VAL A 254 -9.93 17.46 -9.14
C VAL A 254 -8.65 16.99 -9.83
N CYS A 255 -8.68 15.81 -10.47
CA CYS A 255 -7.56 15.17 -11.12
C CYS A 255 -7.93 14.83 -12.57
N ASP A 256 -7.50 15.70 -13.49
CA ASP A 256 -7.76 15.54 -14.91
C ASP A 256 -6.61 14.81 -15.60
N ALA A 257 -6.89 13.58 -16.05
CA ALA A 257 -5.93 12.74 -16.75
C ALA A 257 -5.50 13.30 -18.11
N GLU A 258 -6.36 14.06 -18.79
CA GLU A 258 -6.00 14.72 -20.06
C GLU A 258 -4.96 15.82 -19.83
N ASN A 259 -4.95 16.40 -18.62
CA ASN A 259 -3.97 17.40 -18.18
C ASN A 259 -2.85 16.79 -17.32
N GLY A 260 -2.68 15.46 -17.36
CA GLY A 260 -1.56 14.75 -16.74
C GLY A 260 -1.79 14.25 -15.32
N CYS A 261 -2.88 14.60 -14.65
CA CYS A 261 -3.19 14.07 -13.32
C CYS A 261 -3.89 12.71 -13.43
N ASP A 262 -3.18 11.63 -13.14
CA ASP A 262 -3.74 10.27 -13.09
C ASP A 262 -3.36 9.59 -11.77
N TYR A 263 -4.22 8.69 -11.31
CA TYR A 263 -4.10 8.05 -10.01
C TYR A 263 -4.70 6.65 -10.00
N LEU A 264 -4.21 5.84 -9.06
CA LEU A 264 -4.81 4.59 -8.63
C LEU A 264 -4.92 4.55 -7.10
N THR A 265 -5.75 3.66 -6.60
CA THR A 265 -5.95 3.36 -5.18
C THR A 265 -5.61 1.91 -4.91
N ILE A 266 -5.00 1.61 -3.76
CA ILE A 266 -4.59 0.27 -3.36
C ILE A 266 -5.20 -0.04 -2.00
N PRO A 267 -6.24 -0.88 -1.89
CA PRO A 267 -6.73 -1.36 -0.61
C PRO A 267 -5.68 -2.23 0.05
N HIS A 268 -5.63 -2.16 1.37
CA HIS A 268 -4.75 -2.97 2.20
C HIS A 268 -5.50 -3.45 3.45
N ASN A 269 -4.95 -4.42 4.17
CA ASN A 269 -5.48 -4.92 5.44
C ASN A 269 -6.93 -5.37 5.42
N SER A 270 -7.35 -5.98 4.31
CA SER A 270 -8.70 -6.53 4.22
C SER A 270 -8.96 -7.60 5.27
N ASN A 271 -7.92 -8.29 5.78
CA ASN A 271 -8.05 -9.25 6.89
C ASN A 271 -8.70 -8.63 8.14
N LEU A 272 -8.59 -7.31 8.31
CA LEU A 272 -9.15 -6.52 9.42
C LEU A 272 -10.42 -5.74 9.03
N ALA A 273 -11.00 -6.00 7.86
CA ALA A 273 -12.12 -5.21 7.32
C ALA A 273 -13.51 -5.68 7.75
N ASN A 274 -13.69 -6.94 8.16
CA ASN A 274 -14.99 -7.54 8.50
C ASN A 274 -16.07 -7.33 7.41
N GLY A 275 -15.72 -7.56 6.15
CA GLY A 275 -16.61 -7.41 5.00
C GLY A 275 -16.76 -6.00 4.48
N ARG A 276 -16.11 -5.00 5.08
CA ARG A 276 -16.20 -3.61 4.59
C ARG A 276 -15.51 -3.41 3.24
N MET A 277 -14.53 -4.23 2.86
CA MET A 277 -13.90 -4.18 1.53
C MET A 277 -14.72 -4.86 0.42
N ALA A 278 -15.90 -5.40 0.75
CA ALA A 278 -16.81 -5.96 -0.24
C ALA A 278 -17.24 -4.89 -1.26
N PRO A 279 -17.47 -5.25 -2.53
CA PRO A 279 -17.95 -4.30 -3.52
C PRO A 279 -19.33 -3.75 -3.13
N TYR A 280 -19.68 -2.58 -3.68
CA TYR A 280 -21.01 -1.97 -3.58
C TYR A 280 -21.41 -1.45 -2.19
N MET A 281 -20.44 -1.13 -1.33
CA MET A 281 -20.70 -0.49 -0.03
C MET A 281 -21.57 0.77 -0.20
N GLN A 282 -22.72 0.78 0.48
CA GLN A 282 -23.71 1.87 0.44
C GLN A 282 -24.19 2.25 -0.98
N LEU A 283 -24.16 1.29 -1.91
CA LEU A 283 -24.65 1.47 -3.28
C LEU A 283 -26.10 0.99 -3.41
N GLU A 284 -26.84 1.59 -4.33
CA GLU A 284 -28.16 1.08 -4.72
C GLU A 284 -28.04 -0.33 -5.34
N ASP A 285 -28.88 -1.27 -4.92
CA ASP A 285 -28.88 -2.65 -5.44
C ASP A 285 -29.57 -2.74 -6.81
N THR A 286 -28.94 -2.15 -7.82
CA THR A 286 -29.35 -2.28 -9.22
C THR A 286 -28.17 -2.72 -10.09
N THR A 287 -28.44 -3.50 -11.14
CA THR A 287 -27.41 -3.91 -12.10
C THR A 287 -26.71 -2.72 -12.75
N VAL A 288 -27.42 -1.60 -12.97
CA VAL A 288 -26.83 -0.38 -13.54
C VAL A 288 -25.84 0.23 -12.57
N ALA A 289 -26.24 0.45 -11.31
CA ALA A 289 -25.35 1.01 -10.29
C ALA A 289 -24.11 0.12 -10.08
N LYS A 290 -24.31 -1.21 -9.97
CA LYS A 290 -23.22 -2.18 -9.81
C LYS A 290 -22.24 -2.16 -10.99
N ARG A 291 -22.73 -2.05 -12.24
CA ARG A 291 -21.86 -1.93 -13.42
C ARG A 291 -21.03 -0.65 -13.42
N VAL A 292 -21.64 0.49 -13.07
CA VAL A 292 -20.93 1.78 -12.97
C VAL A 292 -19.84 1.69 -11.90
N TYR A 293 -20.17 1.17 -10.72
CA TYR A 293 -19.17 0.93 -9.67
C TYR A 293 -18.04 0.00 -10.16
N ALA A 294 -18.37 -1.12 -10.79
CA ALA A 294 -17.39 -2.08 -11.28
C ALA A 294 -16.44 -1.47 -12.30
N GLN A 295 -16.94 -0.61 -13.20
CA GLN A 295 -16.11 0.14 -14.15
C GLN A 295 -15.14 1.10 -13.44
N SER A 296 -15.62 1.85 -12.45
CA SER A 296 -14.76 2.74 -11.66
C SER A 296 -13.70 1.96 -10.88
N ARG A 297 -14.09 0.86 -10.21
CA ARG A 297 -13.16 0.04 -9.44
C ARG A 297 -12.10 -0.62 -10.32
N LEU A 298 -12.47 -1.18 -11.47
CA LEU A 298 -11.51 -1.74 -12.42
C LEU A 298 -10.51 -0.71 -12.97
N LYS A 299 -10.92 0.57 -13.06
CA LYS A 299 -10.05 1.67 -13.49
C LYS A 299 -9.14 2.16 -12.37
N ARG A 300 -9.69 2.34 -11.16
CA ARG A 300 -9.03 3.05 -10.07
C ARG A 300 -8.40 2.14 -9.02
N GLU A 301 -8.83 0.90 -8.88
CA GLU A 301 -8.36 -0.03 -7.86
C GLU A 301 -7.90 -1.36 -8.48
N PRO A 302 -6.80 -1.37 -9.26
CA PRO A 302 -6.39 -2.57 -10.00
C PRO A 302 -5.62 -3.59 -9.16
N ILE A 303 -5.03 -3.18 -8.03
CA ILE A 303 -4.13 -4.02 -7.22
C ILE A 303 -4.46 -3.88 -5.75
N MET A 304 -4.05 -4.86 -4.96
CA MET A 304 -4.28 -4.91 -3.52
C MET A 304 -3.01 -5.35 -2.79
N GLU A 305 -2.76 -4.74 -1.63
CA GLU A 305 -1.72 -5.16 -0.69
C GLU A 305 -2.24 -6.29 0.19
N ILE A 306 -1.57 -7.44 0.14
CA ILE A 306 -2.02 -8.65 0.84
C ILE A 306 -1.12 -9.02 2.02
N PHE A 307 -0.03 -8.31 2.27
CA PHE A 307 0.90 -8.63 3.35
C PHE A 307 1.63 -7.37 3.82
N GLN A 308 1.66 -7.18 5.14
CA GLN A 308 2.35 -6.10 5.84
C GLN A 308 2.53 -6.45 7.34
N HIS A 309 3.11 -5.55 8.15
CA HIS A 309 3.35 -5.76 9.58
C HIS A 309 2.14 -6.21 10.44
N LYS A 310 0.91 -6.01 9.97
CA LYS A 310 -0.40 -6.39 10.54
C LYS A 310 -0.93 -7.69 9.91
N GLY A 311 -0.02 -8.50 9.37
CA GLY A 311 -0.23 -9.88 8.91
C GLY A 311 -0.68 -10.04 7.46
N GLY A 312 -1.00 -11.29 7.12
CA GLY A 312 -1.42 -11.70 5.79
C GLY A 312 -2.93 -11.55 5.53
N SER A 313 -3.27 -11.12 4.32
CA SER A 313 -4.61 -11.09 3.71
C SER A 313 -4.70 -12.00 2.47
N GLU A 314 -3.75 -12.92 2.27
CA GLU A 314 -3.77 -13.82 1.11
C GLU A 314 -4.95 -14.80 1.16
N CYS A 315 -5.08 -15.52 2.27
CA CYS A 315 -6.08 -16.56 2.48
C CYS A 315 -6.34 -16.82 3.95
N ILE A 316 -7.47 -17.49 4.24
CA ILE A 316 -7.84 -18.00 5.55
C ILE A 316 -8.49 -19.37 5.42
N ASN A 317 -8.21 -20.26 6.36
CA ASN A 317 -8.85 -21.58 6.44
C ASN A 317 -10.22 -21.50 7.12
N GLY A 318 -11.17 -22.35 6.70
CA GLY A 318 -12.42 -22.58 7.44
C GLY A 318 -13.63 -21.70 7.06
N LEU A 319 -13.56 -20.95 5.95
CA LEU A 319 -14.76 -20.32 5.38
C LEU A 319 -15.75 -21.40 4.91
N SER A 320 -17.01 -21.27 5.31
CA SER A 320 -18.07 -22.20 4.92
C SER A 320 -18.60 -21.95 3.51
N SER A 321 -18.40 -20.74 2.97
CA SER A 321 -18.78 -20.37 1.60
C SER A 321 -17.77 -20.78 0.53
N VAL A 322 -16.55 -21.17 0.92
CA VAL A 322 -15.45 -21.52 0.00
C VAL A 322 -15.06 -23.00 0.18
N PHE A 323 -15.13 -23.77 -0.89
CA PHE A 323 -14.83 -25.19 -0.89
C PHE A 323 -13.38 -25.43 -1.33
N GLY A 324 -12.56 -25.96 -0.43
CA GLY A 324 -11.17 -26.30 -0.70
C GLY A 324 -10.57 -27.09 0.45
N ALA A 325 -9.44 -27.74 0.19
CA ALA A 325 -8.63 -28.31 1.27
C ALA A 325 -7.98 -27.17 2.10
N PRO A 326 -7.76 -27.37 3.41
CA PRO A 326 -6.96 -26.44 4.19
C PRO A 326 -5.56 -26.26 3.60
N ASP A 327 -5.01 -25.05 3.76
CA ASP A 327 -3.67 -24.68 3.33
C ASP A 327 -2.92 -24.10 4.53
N GLU A 328 -1.93 -24.83 5.03
CA GLU A 328 -1.17 -24.46 6.25
C GLU A 328 -0.40 -23.14 6.08
N LEU A 329 -0.06 -22.77 4.84
CA LEU A 329 0.62 -21.49 4.58
C LEU A 329 -0.30 -20.28 4.75
N CYS A 330 -1.62 -20.47 4.86
CA CYS A 330 -2.55 -19.40 5.24
C CYS A 330 -2.42 -18.99 6.71
N ASP A 331 -1.77 -19.81 7.56
CA ASP A 331 -1.66 -19.53 8.99
C ASP A 331 -0.37 -18.74 9.34
N ILE A 332 0.51 -18.50 8.36
CA ILE A 332 1.73 -17.69 8.51
C ILE A 332 1.34 -16.22 8.68
N GLU A 333 1.79 -15.61 9.80
CA GLU A 333 1.44 -14.24 10.21
C GLU A 333 -0.08 -13.96 10.15
N ALA A 334 -0.90 -14.97 10.43
CA ALA A 334 -2.35 -14.84 10.46
C ALA A 334 -2.80 -14.13 11.75
N VAL A 335 -3.46 -12.98 11.59
CA VAL A 335 -4.06 -12.24 12.72
C VAL A 335 -5.37 -12.86 13.20
N ARG A 336 -6.08 -13.57 12.32
CA ARG A 336 -7.42 -14.10 12.60
C ARG A 336 -7.52 -15.55 12.18
N ARG A 337 -8.05 -16.40 13.06
CA ARG A 337 -8.34 -17.79 12.74
C ARG A 337 -9.81 -18.09 12.95
N MET A 338 -10.41 -18.82 12.02
CA MET A 338 -11.81 -19.24 12.13
C MET A 338 -11.99 -20.16 13.35
N GLY A 339 -12.96 -19.84 14.20
CA GLY A 339 -13.26 -20.56 15.44
C GLY A 339 -12.45 -20.12 16.67
N GLU A 340 -11.51 -19.19 16.52
CA GLU A 340 -10.74 -18.62 17.64
C GLU A 340 -11.61 -17.67 18.47
N ASP A 341 -11.60 -17.82 19.80
CA ASP A 341 -12.25 -16.89 20.72
C ASP A 341 -11.30 -15.73 21.04
N LYS A 342 -11.52 -14.58 20.38
CA LYS A 342 -10.65 -13.41 20.50
C LYS A 342 -11.14 -12.50 21.61
N THR A 343 -10.32 -12.32 22.63
CA THR A 343 -10.49 -11.28 23.66
C THR A 343 -9.91 -9.94 23.18
N TYR A 344 -10.65 -8.86 23.40
CA TYR A 344 -10.27 -7.50 23.02
C TYR A 344 -10.86 -6.46 23.97
N LEU A 345 -10.25 -5.28 23.99
CA LEU A 345 -10.72 -4.14 24.77
C LEU A 345 -11.64 -3.25 23.94
N THR A 346 -12.76 -2.83 24.52
CA THR A 346 -13.74 -1.93 23.88
C THR A 346 -14.35 -0.98 24.89
N SER A 347 -15.00 0.09 24.43
CA SER A 347 -15.68 1.04 25.32
C SER A 347 -17.00 0.45 25.85
N ASP A 348 -17.31 0.72 27.12
CA ASP A 348 -18.60 0.40 27.71
C ASP A 348 -19.65 1.42 27.27
N PHE A 349 -20.40 1.06 26.23
CA PHE A 349 -21.50 1.88 25.69
C PHE A 349 -22.73 1.97 26.62
N SER A 350 -22.73 1.28 27.77
CA SER A 350 -23.78 1.41 28.80
C SER A 350 -23.46 2.47 29.86
N SER A 351 -22.22 2.95 29.90
CA SER A 351 -21.76 3.95 30.86
C SER A 351 -21.74 5.37 30.25
N THR A 352 -21.95 6.39 31.09
CA THR A 352 -21.86 7.81 30.67
C THR A 352 -20.42 8.36 30.74
N GLU A 353 -19.48 7.58 31.25
CA GLU A 353 -18.05 7.91 31.32
C GLU A 353 -17.28 7.00 30.36
N LEU A 354 -16.07 7.37 29.93
CA LEU A 354 -15.26 6.50 29.06
C LEU A 354 -14.66 5.35 29.89
N VAL A 355 -15.41 4.26 30.03
CA VAL A 355 -14.94 3.02 30.67
C VAL A 355 -14.50 2.04 29.59
N ILE A 356 -13.30 1.47 29.73
CA ILE A 356 -12.81 0.38 28.86
C ILE A 356 -13.17 -0.95 29.52
N VAL A 357 -13.82 -1.84 28.78
CA VAL A 357 -14.20 -3.19 29.20
C VAL A 357 -13.57 -4.23 28.29
N GLU A 358 -13.37 -5.42 28.84
CA GLU A 358 -12.96 -6.61 28.09
C GLU A 358 -14.19 -7.28 27.47
N ALA A 359 -14.09 -7.62 26.20
CA ALA A 359 -15.07 -8.40 25.45
C ALA A 359 -14.37 -9.57 24.77
N SER A 360 -15.12 -10.65 24.53
CA SER A 360 -14.63 -11.78 23.74
C SER A 360 -15.63 -12.14 22.66
N LYS A 361 -15.11 -12.58 21.51
CA LYS A 361 -15.94 -13.05 20.40
C LYS A 361 -15.23 -14.13 19.61
N VAL A 362 -15.95 -15.23 19.37
CA VAL A 362 -15.53 -16.27 18.44
C VAL A 362 -15.54 -15.73 17.01
N THR A 363 -14.41 -15.85 16.32
CA THR A 363 -14.28 -15.51 14.90
C THR A 363 -15.07 -16.51 14.06
N VAL A 364 -16.09 -16.03 13.36
CA VAL A 364 -16.96 -16.81 12.48
C VAL A 364 -17.10 -16.10 11.15
N GLU A 365 -17.63 -16.80 10.15
CA GLU A 365 -17.92 -16.17 8.86
C GLU A 365 -19.05 -15.14 9.02
N CYS A 366 -18.94 -13.99 8.34
CA CYS A 366 -19.99 -12.98 8.36
C CYS A 366 -21.28 -13.55 7.77
N GLN A 367 -22.43 -13.18 8.35
CA GLN A 367 -23.72 -13.51 7.76
C GLN A 367 -23.87 -12.78 6.43
N GLU A 368 -24.52 -13.42 5.46
CA GLU A 368 -24.76 -12.83 4.14
C GLU A 368 -25.46 -11.45 4.27
N GLY A 369 -24.92 -10.45 3.56
CA GLY A 369 -25.44 -9.08 3.60
C GLY A 369 -25.13 -8.30 4.88
N THR A 370 -24.28 -8.81 5.77
CA THR A 370 -23.87 -8.12 7.00
C THR A 370 -22.40 -7.74 6.98
N ILE A 371 -22.08 -6.61 7.62
CA ILE A 371 -20.71 -6.18 7.91
C ILE A 371 -20.45 -6.30 9.40
N GLY A 372 -19.22 -6.65 9.77
CA GLY A 372 -18.80 -6.73 11.16
C GLY A 372 -18.11 -5.47 11.68
N THR A 373 -17.76 -5.51 12.96
CA THR A 373 -17.09 -4.45 13.71
C THR A 373 -15.88 -5.00 14.48
N TYR A 374 -14.97 -4.11 14.88
CA TYR A 374 -13.77 -4.42 15.67
C TYR A 374 -12.68 -5.21 14.95
N GLY A 375 -12.64 -5.13 13.61
CA GLY A 375 -11.68 -5.87 12.79
C GLY A 375 -10.24 -5.42 13.03
N MET A 376 -10.02 -4.14 13.31
CA MET A 376 -8.71 -3.60 13.69
C MET A 376 -8.19 -4.15 15.02
N LEU A 377 -9.04 -4.80 15.82
CA LEU A 377 -8.68 -5.50 17.05
C LEU A 377 -8.54 -7.02 16.85
N GLY A 378 -8.54 -7.50 15.60
CA GLY A 378 -8.54 -8.92 15.25
C GLY A 378 -9.87 -9.64 15.54
N ALA A 379 -10.92 -8.90 15.92
CA ALA A 379 -12.20 -9.44 16.34
C ALA A 379 -13.29 -9.25 15.26
N GLY A 380 -14.48 -9.80 15.51
CA GLY A 380 -15.62 -9.66 14.61
C GLY A 380 -15.90 -10.93 13.80
N CYS A 381 -16.32 -10.77 12.54
CA CYS A 381 -16.57 -11.88 11.62
C CYS A 381 -15.67 -11.77 10.39
N VAL A 382 -15.39 -12.86 9.69
CA VAL A 382 -14.59 -12.82 8.46
C VAL A 382 -15.52 -12.92 7.27
N HIS A 383 -15.46 -11.95 6.36
CA HIS A 383 -16.18 -12.03 5.10
C HIS A 383 -15.26 -12.65 4.01
N PRO A 384 -15.79 -13.34 2.98
CA PRO A 384 -14.96 -13.85 1.90
C PRO A 384 -14.10 -12.80 1.18
N THR A 385 -14.48 -11.52 1.22
CA THR A 385 -13.68 -10.42 0.63
C THR A 385 -12.58 -9.88 1.55
N ASP A 386 -12.45 -10.40 2.78
CA ASP A 386 -11.39 -10.01 3.70
C ASP A 386 -10.05 -10.67 3.34
N PHE A 387 -10.06 -11.67 2.45
CA PHE A 387 -8.86 -12.35 1.98
C PHE A 387 -8.86 -12.45 0.45
N GLN A 388 -7.72 -12.16 -0.18
CA GLN A 388 -7.54 -12.07 -1.62
C GLN A 388 -8.05 -13.32 -2.35
N ARG A 389 -7.65 -14.51 -1.91
CA ARG A 389 -8.02 -15.79 -2.56
C ARG A 389 -9.53 -15.96 -2.66
N SER A 390 -10.27 -15.68 -1.60
CA SER A 390 -11.74 -15.78 -1.59
C SER A 390 -12.41 -14.56 -2.22
N ALA A 391 -11.83 -13.36 -2.12
CA ALA A 391 -12.29 -12.15 -2.79
C ALA A 391 -12.36 -12.31 -4.31
N LEU A 392 -11.34 -12.95 -4.90
CA LEU A 392 -11.29 -13.25 -6.33
C LEU A 392 -12.47 -14.15 -6.77
N LEU A 393 -12.92 -15.10 -5.92
CA LEU A 393 -14.10 -15.94 -6.20
C LEU A 393 -15.40 -15.13 -6.16
N VAL A 394 -15.53 -14.18 -5.22
CA VAL A 394 -16.65 -13.23 -5.19
C VAL A 394 -16.67 -12.43 -6.50
N GLY A 395 -15.51 -11.97 -6.98
CA GLY A 395 -15.38 -11.30 -8.26
C GLY A 395 -15.89 -12.11 -9.46
N LEU A 396 -15.56 -13.40 -9.53
CA LEU A 396 -16.05 -14.30 -10.58
C LEU A 396 -17.58 -14.48 -10.52
N LYS A 397 -18.17 -14.55 -9.32
CA LYS A 397 -19.64 -14.61 -9.18
C LYS A 397 -20.31 -13.31 -9.64
N GLU A 398 -19.72 -12.17 -9.31
CA GLU A 398 -20.21 -10.87 -9.77
C GLU A 398 -20.11 -10.75 -11.31
N GLU A 399 -19.06 -11.30 -11.91
CA GLU A 399 -18.95 -11.37 -13.38
C GLU A 399 -20.13 -12.10 -14.02
N GLN A 400 -20.54 -13.24 -13.44
CA GLN A 400 -21.71 -13.98 -13.91
C GLN A 400 -23.02 -13.20 -13.71
N ALA A 401 -23.12 -12.43 -12.62
CA ALA A 401 -24.34 -11.70 -12.26
C ALA A 401 -24.54 -10.42 -13.08
N ILE A 402 -23.48 -9.63 -13.29
CA ILE A 402 -23.56 -8.31 -13.91
C ILE A 402 -22.74 -8.17 -15.20
N GLY A 403 -21.92 -9.16 -15.57
CA GLY A 403 -21.06 -9.13 -16.77
C GLY A 403 -19.74 -8.38 -16.58
N LEU A 404 -19.41 -7.98 -15.35
CA LEU A 404 -18.15 -7.33 -14.98
C LEU A 404 -17.67 -7.90 -13.65
N ASN A 405 -16.37 -8.17 -13.54
CA ASN A 405 -15.73 -8.59 -12.30
C ASN A 405 -15.12 -7.35 -11.61
N PRO A 406 -15.72 -6.82 -10.53
CA PRO A 406 -15.17 -5.66 -9.81
C PRO A 406 -13.96 -6.00 -8.94
N VAL A 407 -13.60 -7.28 -8.78
CA VAL A 407 -12.55 -7.76 -7.87
C VAL A 407 -11.42 -8.43 -8.66
N LYS A 408 -11.06 -7.90 -9.84
CA LYS A 408 -9.88 -8.33 -10.60
C LYS A 408 -8.61 -7.66 -10.06
N LEU A 409 -8.24 -8.02 -8.84
CA LEU A 409 -7.15 -7.40 -8.10
C LEU A 409 -5.82 -8.13 -8.35
N GLY A 410 -4.80 -7.39 -8.78
CA GLY A 410 -3.41 -7.85 -8.71
C GLY A 410 -2.87 -7.83 -7.29
N ILE A 411 -1.70 -8.42 -7.08
CA ILE A 411 -1.14 -8.65 -5.74
C ILE A 411 0.15 -7.86 -5.54
N ILE A 412 0.22 -7.09 -4.45
CA ILE A 412 1.47 -6.54 -3.90
C ILE A 412 1.56 -6.82 -2.39
N ALA A 413 2.69 -6.46 -1.79
CA ALA A 413 2.89 -6.39 -0.35
C ALA A 413 3.61 -5.08 -0.02
N ALA A 414 3.69 -4.73 1.26
CA ALA A 414 4.38 -3.52 1.72
C ALA A 414 4.76 -3.64 3.19
N THR A 415 5.51 -2.68 3.74
CA THR A 415 5.81 -2.71 5.17
C THR A 415 4.68 -2.15 6.03
N ASP A 416 4.00 -1.09 5.55
CA ASP A 416 3.14 -0.23 6.38
C ASP A 416 3.89 0.26 7.63
N THR A 417 5.19 0.52 7.51
CA THR A 417 5.99 0.90 8.69
C THR A 417 5.65 2.31 9.15
N HIS A 418 5.40 2.43 10.45
CA HIS A 418 5.14 3.68 11.18
C HIS A 418 6.40 4.41 11.63
N SER A 419 7.60 3.96 11.23
CA SER A 419 8.89 4.47 11.69
C SER A 419 9.77 5.06 10.58
N ALA A 420 9.22 5.26 9.37
CA ALA A 420 9.93 5.69 8.16
C ALA A 420 11.03 4.72 7.66
N THR A 421 11.04 3.46 8.12
CA THR A 421 12.02 2.43 7.74
C THR A 421 11.56 1.60 6.53
N SER A 422 11.34 2.26 5.40
CA SER A 422 10.79 1.66 4.18
C SER A 422 11.54 0.42 3.71
N GLY A 423 10.84 -0.68 3.42
CA GLY A 423 11.44 -1.95 3.03
C GLY A 423 12.33 -2.62 4.09
N GLY A 424 12.24 -2.21 5.36
CA GLY A 424 12.95 -2.80 6.51
C GLY A 424 12.45 -4.19 6.92
N VAL A 425 12.36 -5.12 5.98
CA VAL A 425 11.68 -6.43 6.10
C VAL A 425 12.54 -7.56 6.66
N LYS A 426 13.83 -7.32 6.89
CA LYS A 426 14.75 -8.39 7.30
C LYS A 426 14.50 -8.79 8.76
N GLU A 427 13.94 -9.98 8.98
CA GLU A 427 13.64 -10.57 10.30
C GLU A 427 14.73 -10.34 11.35
N SER A 428 15.98 -10.71 11.05
CA SER A 428 17.13 -10.57 11.97
C SER A 428 17.58 -9.13 12.28
N ALA A 429 17.09 -8.14 11.55
CA ALA A 429 17.49 -6.74 11.67
C ALA A 429 16.29 -5.79 11.84
N TRP A 430 15.09 -6.34 12.07
CA TRP A 430 13.88 -5.55 12.21
C TRP A 430 13.96 -4.66 13.46
N VAL A 431 13.57 -3.39 13.30
CA VAL A 431 13.72 -2.35 14.32
C VAL A 431 12.39 -1.90 14.93
N GLY A 432 11.29 -2.53 14.54
CA GLY A 432 9.93 -2.13 14.89
C GLY A 432 9.29 -1.20 13.86
N ALA A 433 7.97 -1.28 13.77
CA ALA A 433 7.11 -0.42 12.96
C ALA A 433 6.50 0.72 13.80
N VAL A 434 5.95 0.43 15.00
CA VAL A 434 5.09 1.38 15.75
C VAL A 434 5.69 1.87 17.08
N SER A 435 5.03 2.85 17.71
CA SER A 435 5.41 3.34 19.04
C SER A 435 5.33 2.22 20.07
N GLY A 436 6.40 2.03 20.86
CA GLY A 436 6.49 0.94 21.83
C GLY A 436 7.23 -0.30 21.31
N GLU A 437 7.95 -0.19 20.20
CA GLU A 437 8.77 -1.27 19.60
C GLU A 437 10.26 -0.90 19.50
N ALA A 438 10.70 0.11 20.26
CA ALA A 438 12.01 0.72 20.08
C ALA A 438 13.21 -0.17 20.46
N ASN A 439 12.98 -1.30 21.14
CA ASN A 439 14.02 -2.26 21.50
C ASN A 439 13.45 -3.69 21.63
N PRO A 440 14.30 -4.73 21.70
CA PRO A 440 13.84 -6.13 21.76
C PRO A 440 12.82 -6.41 22.87
N ALA A 441 13.07 -5.94 24.09
CA ALA A 441 12.18 -6.21 25.23
C ALA A 441 10.78 -5.60 25.03
N GLN A 442 10.72 -4.46 24.35
CA GLN A 442 9.50 -3.76 24.00
C GLN A 442 8.74 -4.44 22.85
N ARG A 443 9.44 -4.85 21.78
CA ARG A 443 8.82 -5.59 20.66
C ARG A 443 8.21 -6.91 21.09
N LEU A 444 8.79 -7.58 22.08
CA LEU A 444 8.27 -8.84 22.62
C LEU A 444 7.01 -8.67 23.51
N GLN A 445 6.51 -7.45 23.73
CA GLN A 445 5.26 -7.24 24.45
C GLN A 445 4.06 -7.23 23.49
N PRO A 446 2.85 -7.59 23.95
CA PRO A 446 1.63 -7.33 23.20
C PRO A 446 1.44 -5.83 22.93
N GLY A 447 1.14 -5.48 21.69
CA GLY A 447 0.91 -4.11 21.25
C GLY A 447 -0.57 -3.77 21.02
N LEU A 448 -0.83 -2.59 20.45
CA LEU A 448 -2.16 -2.17 20.00
C LEU A 448 -2.26 -2.36 18.47
N LEU A 449 -3.43 -2.74 17.96
CA LEU A 449 -3.67 -2.90 16.51
C LEU A 449 -2.62 -3.80 15.84
N THR A 450 -2.49 -5.04 16.34
CA THR A 450 -1.60 -6.07 15.77
C THR A 450 -0.13 -5.61 15.68
N SER A 451 0.39 -5.13 16.81
CA SER A 451 1.78 -4.71 16.95
C SER A 451 2.45 -5.43 18.13
N GLY A 452 3.74 -5.18 18.31
CA GLY A 452 4.60 -5.90 19.22
C GLY A 452 4.76 -7.33 18.73
N ILE A 453 4.57 -8.30 19.63
CA ILE A 453 4.75 -9.72 19.29
C ILE A 453 3.78 -10.23 18.21
N ASP A 454 2.59 -9.63 18.13
CA ASP A 454 1.58 -9.92 17.11
C ASP A 454 1.93 -9.36 15.72
N GLY A 455 2.90 -8.46 15.64
CA GLY A 455 3.34 -7.84 14.39
C GLY A 455 4.48 -8.60 13.71
N ASN A 456 4.85 -8.16 12.51
CA ASN A 456 5.96 -8.69 11.72
C ASN A 456 6.68 -7.57 10.93
N PRO A 457 7.80 -7.85 10.23
CA PRO A 457 8.51 -6.81 9.47
C PRO A 457 7.78 -6.25 8.25
N GLY A 458 6.73 -6.93 7.77
CA GLY A 458 6.01 -6.62 6.54
C GLY A 458 6.71 -7.13 5.28
N GLY A 459 6.17 -6.75 4.12
CA GLY A 459 6.60 -7.26 2.81
C GLY A 459 7.09 -6.18 1.85
N LEU A 460 7.32 -6.57 0.59
CA LEU A 460 7.72 -5.65 -0.48
C LEU A 460 6.80 -5.75 -1.70
N ALA A 461 6.61 -4.61 -2.36
CA ALA A 461 5.96 -4.54 -3.66
C ALA A 461 6.98 -4.90 -4.74
N GLY A 462 6.62 -5.87 -5.58
CA GLY A 462 7.37 -6.26 -6.76
C GLY A 462 6.64 -5.86 -8.04
N ILE A 463 7.35 -5.28 -9.00
CA ILE A 463 6.76 -4.77 -10.23
C ILE A 463 7.59 -5.20 -11.45
N TRP A 464 6.95 -5.83 -12.43
CA TRP A 464 7.57 -6.13 -13.72
C TRP A 464 7.36 -4.97 -14.70
N ALA A 465 8.37 -4.10 -14.78
CA ALA A 465 8.39 -2.93 -15.64
C ALA A 465 9.55 -2.99 -16.65
N PRO A 466 9.38 -2.43 -17.85
CA PRO A 466 10.46 -2.39 -18.84
C PRO A 466 11.63 -1.51 -18.39
N GLU A 467 11.40 -0.52 -17.54
CA GLU A 467 12.43 0.38 -17.00
C GLU A 467 11.97 1.00 -15.66
N ASN A 468 12.91 1.57 -14.89
CA ASN A 468 12.62 2.20 -13.60
C ASN A 468 12.21 3.68 -13.77
N THR A 469 10.97 3.91 -14.20
CA THR A 469 10.39 5.25 -14.30
C THR A 469 8.98 5.26 -13.72
N ARG A 470 8.50 6.44 -13.30
CA ARG A 470 7.12 6.62 -12.81
C ARG A 470 6.10 6.03 -13.77
N ASP A 471 6.18 6.38 -15.05
CA ASP A 471 5.21 5.92 -16.06
C ASP A 471 5.28 4.40 -16.27
N ALA A 472 6.48 3.84 -16.44
CA ALA A 472 6.64 2.40 -16.69
C ALA A 472 6.14 1.54 -15.52
N ILE A 473 6.40 1.99 -14.29
CA ILE A 473 5.96 1.35 -13.05
C ILE A 473 4.46 1.56 -12.84
N PHE A 474 3.93 2.76 -13.05
CA PHE A 474 2.50 3.04 -12.90
C PHE A 474 1.66 2.25 -13.89
N ASP A 475 2.09 2.18 -15.16
CA ASP A 475 1.43 1.35 -16.16
C ASP A 475 1.51 -0.14 -15.80
N ALA A 476 2.56 -0.58 -15.08
CA ALA A 476 2.70 -1.96 -14.60
C ALA A 476 1.66 -2.29 -13.53
N MET A 477 1.42 -1.35 -12.62
CA MET A 477 0.37 -1.45 -11.62
C MET A 477 -1.02 -1.51 -12.26
N LEU A 478 -1.31 -0.65 -13.25
CA LEU A 478 -2.60 -0.67 -13.96
C LEU A 478 -2.86 -2.00 -14.69
N ARG A 479 -1.85 -2.52 -15.38
CA ARG A 479 -1.96 -3.84 -16.06
C ARG A 479 -1.77 -5.03 -15.13
N LYS A 480 -1.56 -4.78 -13.82
CA LYS A 480 -1.42 -5.78 -12.75
C LYS A 480 -0.25 -6.75 -12.93
N GLU A 481 0.79 -6.38 -13.67
CA GLU A 481 2.00 -7.21 -13.78
C GLU A 481 2.93 -6.94 -12.59
N VAL A 482 2.40 -7.25 -11.41
CA VAL A 482 2.96 -6.97 -10.09
C VAL A 482 2.90 -8.22 -9.22
N PHE A 483 3.71 -8.28 -8.18
CA PHE A 483 3.75 -9.36 -7.21
C PHE A 483 4.01 -8.80 -5.81
N GLY A 484 3.67 -9.57 -4.78
CA GLY A 484 4.03 -9.27 -3.40
C GLY A 484 5.05 -10.28 -2.88
N THR A 485 5.91 -9.87 -1.96
CA THR A 485 6.76 -10.78 -1.18
C THR A 485 6.58 -10.52 0.32
N SER A 486 6.68 -11.53 1.16
CA SER A 486 6.59 -11.38 2.62
C SER A 486 7.88 -10.88 3.27
N GLY A 487 8.94 -10.66 2.48
CA GLY A 487 10.20 -10.07 2.94
C GLY A 487 11.30 -10.18 1.87
N PRO A 488 11.84 -11.38 1.60
CA PRO A 488 12.88 -11.58 0.59
C PRO A 488 12.46 -11.11 -0.81
N ARG A 489 13.43 -10.67 -1.60
CA ARG A 489 13.27 -10.21 -2.99
C ARG A 489 13.18 -11.37 -3.99
N ILE A 490 12.28 -12.32 -3.72
CA ILE A 490 11.94 -13.43 -4.62
C ILE A 490 11.32 -12.85 -5.89
N ARG A 491 11.69 -13.36 -7.07
CA ARG A 491 11.21 -12.87 -8.38
C ARG A 491 10.32 -13.91 -9.05
N PRO A 492 9.01 -13.94 -8.78
CA PRO A 492 8.08 -14.88 -9.40
C PRO A 492 7.53 -14.33 -10.73
N ARG A 493 7.26 -15.26 -11.66
CA ARG A 493 6.57 -15.02 -12.94
C ARG A 493 5.58 -16.13 -13.22
N LEU A 494 4.41 -15.74 -13.72
CA LEU A 494 3.41 -16.66 -14.22
C LEU A 494 2.95 -16.20 -15.60
N PHE A 495 2.89 -17.13 -16.54
CA PHE A 495 2.27 -16.94 -17.84
C PHE A 495 1.27 -18.07 -18.09
N ALA A 496 0.22 -17.78 -18.86
CA ALA A 496 -0.73 -18.79 -19.33
C ALA A 496 -0.89 -18.71 -20.84
N GLY A 497 -1.05 -19.85 -21.49
CA GLY A 497 -1.31 -19.98 -22.92
C GLY A 497 -1.98 -21.30 -23.24
N TRP A 498 -2.16 -21.60 -24.52
CA TRP A 498 -2.86 -22.82 -24.97
C TRP A 498 -1.93 -23.89 -25.55
N GLY A 499 -0.62 -23.70 -25.47
CA GLY A 499 0.35 -24.58 -26.12
C GLY A 499 1.81 -24.25 -25.83
N PHE A 500 2.14 -23.90 -24.58
CA PHE A 500 3.54 -23.82 -24.20
C PHE A 500 4.19 -25.20 -24.28
N ASP A 501 5.40 -25.25 -24.84
CA ASP A 501 6.20 -26.48 -24.91
C ASP A 501 6.56 -26.95 -23.50
N SER A 502 6.42 -28.24 -23.21
CA SER A 502 6.76 -28.81 -21.90
C SER A 502 8.23 -28.62 -21.51
N ASN A 503 9.12 -28.42 -22.50
CA ASN A 503 10.56 -28.22 -22.30
C ASN A 503 10.95 -26.73 -22.30
N MET A 504 9.99 -25.80 -22.29
CA MET A 504 10.26 -24.35 -22.35
C MET A 504 11.17 -23.85 -21.21
N CYS A 505 11.18 -24.53 -20.06
CA CYS A 505 12.10 -24.23 -18.95
C CYS A 505 13.59 -24.44 -19.28
N GLU A 506 13.91 -25.20 -20.33
CA GLU A 506 15.28 -25.43 -20.79
C GLU A 506 15.75 -24.38 -21.81
N SER A 507 14.84 -23.51 -22.28
CA SER A 507 15.14 -22.48 -23.26
C SER A 507 15.72 -21.22 -22.61
N ASN A 508 16.77 -20.67 -23.22
CA ASN A 508 17.39 -19.42 -22.77
C ASN A 508 16.53 -18.18 -23.05
N ASP A 509 15.56 -18.29 -23.96
CA ASP A 509 14.63 -17.25 -24.38
C ASP A 509 13.20 -17.51 -23.88
N MET A 510 13.04 -18.31 -22.80
CA MET A 510 11.73 -18.76 -22.31
C MET A 510 10.75 -17.60 -22.05
N ILE A 511 11.25 -16.48 -21.52
CA ILE A 511 10.42 -15.32 -21.18
C ILE A 511 9.92 -14.61 -22.43
N THR A 512 10.79 -14.42 -23.43
CA THR A 512 10.41 -13.89 -24.74
C THR A 512 9.34 -14.77 -25.39
N GLN A 513 9.53 -16.10 -25.36
CA GLN A 513 8.56 -17.06 -25.89
C GLN A 513 7.23 -17.00 -25.13
N ALA A 514 7.26 -16.82 -23.80
CA ALA A 514 6.06 -16.74 -22.97
C ALA A 514 5.23 -15.48 -23.25
N TYR A 515 5.86 -14.31 -23.40
CA TYR A 515 5.17 -13.09 -23.82
C TYR A 515 4.59 -13.19 -25.24
N ALA A 516 5.28 -13.88 -26.15
CA ALA A 516 4.82 -14.04 -27.53
C ALA A 516 3.68 -15.09 -27.65
N GLY A 517 3.71 -16.13 -26.83
CA GLY A 517 2.84 -17.31 -26.93
C GLY A 517 1.68 -17.35 -25.94
N GLY A 518 1.58 -16.39 -25.02
CA GLY A 518 0.55 -16.38 -23.98
C GLY A 518 0.34 -15.01 -23.36
N VAL A 519 -0.25 -15.01 -22.17
CA VAL A 519 -0.55 -13.81 -21.38
C VAL A 519 0.19 -13.86 -20.04
N PRO A 520 0.72 -12.74 -19.54
CA PRO A 520 1.36 -12.68 -18.24
C PRO A 520 0.34 -12.61 -17.09
N MET A 521 0.81 -12.89 -15.87
CA MET A 521 0.17 -12.48 -14.61
C MET A 521 -0.44 -11.08 -14.71
N GLY A 522 -1.66 -10.91 -14.21
CA GLY A 522 -2.43 -9.66 -14.31
C GLY A 522 -3.36 -9.58 -15.51
N ALA A 523 -3.26 -10.50 -16.48
CA ALA A 523 -4.05 -10.47 -17.71
C ALA A 523 -5.19 -11.51 -17.76
N ASP A 524 -6.02 -11.39 -18.79
CA ASP A 524 -7.08 -12.34 -19.14
C ASP A 524 -6.58 -13.37 -20.17
N LEU A 525 -6.68 -14.65 -19.82
CA LEU A 525 -6.51 -15.75 -20.77
C LEU A 525 -7.77 -15.85 -21.64
N ILE A 526 -7.67 -15.36 -22.87
CA ILE A 526 -8.77 -15.42 -23.84
C ILE A 526 -9.02 -16.87 -24.26
N ALA A 527 -10.30 -17.26 -24.31
CA ALA A 527 -10.73 -18.60 -24.71
C ALA A 527 -10.21 -18.96 -26.11
N SER A 528 -9.76 -20.21 -26.25
CA SER A 528 -9.32 -20.78 -27.53
C SER A 528 -10.51 -21.31 -28.32
N ASP A 529 -10.50 -21.12 -29.64
CA ASP A 529 -11.48 -21.72 -30.57
C ASP A 529 -11.31 -23.24 -30.70
N LYS A 530 -10.24 -23.79 -30.13
CA LYS A 530 -9.96 -25.24 -30.09
C LYS A 530 -10.19 -25.75 -28.69
N LEU A 531 -10.65 -27.00 -28.57
CA LEU A 531 -10.65 -27.77 -27.32
C LEU A 531 -9.19 -28.01 -26.88
N SER A 532 -8.61 -27.02 -26.21
CA SER A 532 -7.27 -27.04 -25.63
C SER A 532 -7.36 -26.82 -24.12
N LYS A 533 -6.40 -27.37 -23.38
CA LYS A 533 -6.24 -27.09 -21.95
C LYS A 533 -5.23 -25.96 -21.77
N PRO A 534 -5.41 -25.07 -20.78
CA PRO A 534 -4.43 -24.05 -20.52
C PRO A 534 -3.14 -24.66 -19.97
N THR A 535 -2.03 -24.15 -20.49
CA THR A 535 -0.67 -24.46 -20.06
C THR A 535 -0.07 -23.23 -19.39
N PHE A 536 0.60 -23.42 -18.27
CA PHE A 536 1.18 -22.37 -17.45
C PHE A 536 2.70 -22.50 -17.42
N LEU A 537 3.42 -21.43 -17.74
CA LEU A 537 4.84 -21.32 -17.40
C LEU A 537 4.93 -20.64 -16.03
N ALA A 538 5.28 -21.41 -15.01
CA ALA A 538 5.53 -20.92 -13.66
C ALA A 538 7.03 -20.90 -13.41
N TYR A 539 7.56 -19.74 -13.01
CA TYR A 539 8.97 -19.54 -12.74
C TYR A 539 9.14 -18.68 -11.49
N ALA A 540 10.14 -18.99 -10.67
CA ALA A 540 10.62 -18.04 -9.67
C ALA A 540 12.13 -18.17 -9.49
N ALA A 541 12.79 -17.04 -9.28
CA ALA A 541 14.18 -16.98 -8.84
C ALA A 541 14.25 -16.53 -7.38
N LYS A 542 15.17 -17.12 -6.61
CA LYS A 542 15.41 -16.70 -5.23
C LYS A 542 15.85 -15.25 -5.14
N ASP A 543 15.70 -14.69 -3.96
CA ASP A 543 16.46 -13.51 -3.57
C ASP A 543 17.97 -13.86 -3.59
N PRO A 544 18.83 -13.10 -4.30
CA PRO A 544 20.28 -13.32 -4.27
C PRO A 544 20.87 -13.46 -2.86
N ASP A 545 20.35 -12.71 -1.88
CA ASP A 545 20.79 -12.72 -0.48
C ASP A 545 19.88 -13.55 0.44
N GLY A 546 18.81 -14.14 -0.10
CA GLY A 546 17.85 -14.99 0.62
C GLY A 546 18.13 -16.48 0.47
N GLN A 547 17.19 -17.29 0.99
CA GLN A 547 17.29 -18.74 0.96
C GLN A 547 17.01 -19.30 -0.43
N LYS A 548 17.37 -20.56 -0.65
CA LYS A 548 16.99 -21.26 -1.88
C LYS A 548 15.50 -21.60 -1.85
N LEU A 549 14.82 -21.50 -2.98
CA LEU A 549 13.39 -21.82 -3.09
C LEU A 549 13.16 -23.33 -2.96
N GLN A 550 12.11 -23.73 -2.24
CA GLN A 550 11.72 -25.14 -2.10
C GLN A 550 10.53 -25.49 -2.98
N GLU A 551 9.49 -24.65 -3.02
CA GLU A 551 8.21 -25.05 -3.62
C GLU A 551 7.65 -23.97 -4.56
N LEU A 552 6.98 -24.42 -5.62
CA LEU A 552 6.06 -23.61 -6.42
C LEU A 552 4.66 -24.20 -6.35
N HIS A 553 3.69 -23.37 -5.97
CA HIS A 553 2.27 -23.71 -5.94
C HIS A 553 1.49 -22.91 -6.98
N LEU A 554 0.76 -23.59 -7.84
CA LEU A 554 -0.28 -22.97 -8.65
C LEU A 554 -1.59 -22.99 -7.86
N VAL A 555 -2.09 -21.81 -7.48
CA VAL A 555 -3.38 -21.68 -6.79
C VAL A 555 -4.45 -21.40 -7.82
N LYS A 556 -5.49 -22.25 -7.84
CA LYS A 556 -6.63 -22.16 -8.75
C LYS A 556 -7.91 -21.88 -7.95
N GLY A 557 -8.69 -20.92 -8.38
CA GLY A 557 -10.06 -20.72 -7.91
C GLY A 557 -11.05 -20.71 -9.06
N TRP A 558 -12.25 -21.26 -8.86
CA TRP A 558 -13.28 -21.33 -9.91
C TRP A 558 -14.69 -21.38 -9.33
N ILE A 559 -15.67 -21.05 -10.19
CA ILE A 559 -17.09 -21.22 -9.89
C ILE A 559 -17.58 -22.49 -10.58
N ASP A 560 -18.12 -23.44 -9.81
CA ASP A 560 -18.67 -24.67 -10.38
C ASP A 560 -20.06 -24.47 -10.98
N THR A 561 -20.59 -25.52 -11.62
CA THR A 561 -21.90 -25.52 -12.27
C THR A 561 -23.08 -25.33 -11.30
N LEU A 562 -22.86 -25.45 -9.98
CA LEU A 562 -23.84 -25.18 -8.94
C LEU A 562 -23.67 -23.78 -8.34
N GLY A 563 -22.74 -22.97 -8.85
CA GLY A 563 -22.44 -21.63 -8.36
C GLY A 563 -21.61 -21.59 -7.08
N LYS A 564 -20.95 -22.69 -6.71
CA LYS A 564 -20.09 -22.74 -5.52
C LYS A 564 -18.70 -22.20 -5.82
N MET A 565 -18.15 -21.49 -4.84
CA MET A 565 -16.79 -20.96 -4.87
C MET A 565 -15.81 -22.06 -4.47
N ASN A 566 -14.96 -22.51 -5.40
CA ASN A 566 -14.00 -23.58 -5.16
C ASN A 566 -12.57 -23.04 -5.25
N THR A 567 -11.67 -23.60 -4.44
CA THR A 567 -10.24 -23.27 -4.45
C THR A 567 -9.38 -24.52 -4.29
N GLN A 568 -8.21 -24.52 -4.92
CA GLN A 568 -7.25 -25.59 -4.84
C GLN A 568 -5.81 -25.04 -4.91
N VAL A 569 -4.96 -25.53 -4.02
CA VAL A 569 -3.51 -25.34 -4.10
C VAL A 569 -2.91 -26.56 -4.77
N ILE A 570 -2.16 -26.36 -5.85
CA ILE A 570 -1.56 -27.42 -6.66
C ILE A 570 -0.03 -27.27 -6.57
N PRO A 571 0.67 -28.15 -5.82
CA PRO A 571 2.13 -28.19 -5.86
C PRO A 571 2.60 -28.61 -7.26
N ILE A 572 3.39 -27.77 -7.92
CA ILE A 572 3.85 -27.98 -9.31
C ILE A 572 5.37 -28.17 -9.42
N ALA A 573 6.13 -27.71 -8.43
CA ALA A 573 7.55 -28.01 -8.26
C ALA A 573 7.88 -28.12 -6.77
N ASN A 574 8.79 -29.04 -6.43
CA ASN A 574 9.31 -29.23 -5.08
C ASN A 574 10.78 -29.68 -5.17
N GLU A 575 11.66 -28.95 -4.50
CA GLU A 575 13.08 -29.25 -4.34
C GLU A 575 13.48 -29.13 -2.86
N GLU A 576 13.46 -30.25 -2.14
CA GLU A 576 13.71 -30.30 -0.69
C GLU A 576 15.06 -29.66 -0.30
N ALA A 577 16.10 -29.86 -1.12
CA ALA A 577 17.43 -29.27 -0.91
C ALA A 577 17.53 -27.77 -1.26
N GLY A 578 16.46 -27.21 -1.83
CA GLY A 578 16.38 -25.84 -2.33
C GLY A 578 17.07 -25.63 -3.68
N ALA A 579 16.50 -24.76 -4.52
CA ALA A 579 17.05 -24.33 -5.81
C ALA A 579 17.19 -22.80 -5.90
N ASP A 580 18.15 -22.33 -6.71
CA ASP A 580 18.30 -20.89 -6.99
C ASP A 580 17.19 -20.34 -7.88
N SER A 581 16.59 -21.22 -8.68
CA SER A 581 15.35 -20.95 -9.41
C SER A 581 14.57 -22.24 -9.59
N LEU A 582 13.24 -22.13 -9.59
CA LEU A 582 12.33 -23.22 -9.95
C LEU A 582 11.58 -22.83 -11.22
N CYS A 583 11.39 -23.78 -12.12
CA CYS A 583 10.61 -23.60 -13.35
C CYS A 583 9.76 -24.83 -13.62
N LYS A 584 8.50 -24.62 -13.99
CA LYS A 584 7.61 -25.67 -14.42
C LYS A 584 6.66 -25.17 -15.51
N VAL A 585 6.57 -25.96 -16.59
CA VAL A 585 5.41 -25.90 -17.49
C VAL A 585 4.37 -26.89 -17.00
N TYR A 586 3.18 -26.41 -16.66
CA TYR A 586 2.09 -27.19 -16.08
C TYR A 586 0.82 -27.08 -16.91
N THR A 587 0.13 -28.19 -17.13
CA THR A 587 -1.17 -28.22 -17.83
C THR A 587 -2.28 -28.45 -16.81
N ASP A 588 -3.31 -27.60 -16.79
CA ASP A 588 -4.48 -27.86 -15.94
C ASP A 588 -5.36 -28.94 -16.56
N ASP A 589 -5.14 -30.19 -16.14
CA ASP A 589 -5.88 -31.34 -16.64
C ASP A 589 -7.35 -31.37 -16.24
N SER A 590 -7.72 -30.63 -15.19
CA SER A 590 -9.07 -30.50 -14.65
C SER A 590 -9.86 -29.32 -15.22
N PHE A 591 -9.27 -28.60 -16.18
CA PHE A 591 -9.88 -27.41 -16.78
C PHE A 591 -11.22 -27.73 -17.45
N ASP A 592 -12.21 -26.88 -17.17
CA ASP A 592 -13.53 -26.87 -17.79
C ASP A 592 -13.75 -25.50 -18.42
N SER A 593 -13.92 -25.46 -19.74
CA SER A 593 -14.04 -24.21 -20.50
C SER A 593 -15.31 -23.42 -20.17
N ALA A 594 -16.31 -24.03 -19.54
CA ALA A 594 -17.53 -23.35 -19.11
C ALA A 594 -17.38 -22.65 -17.75
N GLN A 595 -16.30 -22.92 -17.00
CA GLN A 595 -16.11 -22.39 -15.65
C GLN A 595 -15.19 -21.18 -15.68
N SER A 596 -15.68 -20.02 -15.20
CA SER A 596 -14.79 -18.89 -14.91
C SER A 596 -13.82 -19.29 -13.79
N ALA A 597 -12.55 -18.93 -13.95
CA ALA A 597 -11.47 -19.30 -13.04
C ALA A 597 -10.40 -18.21 -12.93
N TYR A 598 -9.59 -18.28 -11.88
CA TYR A 598 -8.33 -17.54 -11.78
C TYR A 598 -7.19 -18.48 -11.39
N TYR A 599 -5.96 -18.07 -11.69
CA TYR A 599 -4.74 -18.78 -11.37
C TYR A 599 -3.65 -17.80 -10.92
N TYR A 600 -3.00 -18.03 -9.78
CA TYR A 600 -1.78 -17.32 -9.40
C TYR A 600 -0.71 -18.28 -8.88
N LEU A 601 0.54 -17.82 -8.91
CA LEU A 601 1.69 -18.57 -8.45
C LEU A 601 2.08 -18.10 -7.04
N ARG A 602 2.37 -19.05 -6.15
CA ARG A 602 3.03 -18.83 -4.87
C ARG A 602 4.38 -19.56 -4.88
N ALA A 603 5.46 -18.83 -4.64
CA ALA A 603 6.80 -19.39 -4.43
C ALA A 603 7.13 -19.39 -2.93
N VAL A 604 7.81 -20.43 -2.45
CA VAL A 604 8.02 -20.66 -1.01
C VAL A 604 9.50 -20.95 -0.72
N GLU A 605 10.07 -20.23 0.26
CA GLU A 605 11.37 -20.50 0.86
C GLU A 605 11.26 -21.50 2.03
N PRO A 606 12.37 -22.15 2.44
CA PRO A 606 12.42 -22.97 3.64
C PRO A 606 12.15 -22.15 4.90
N GLU A 607 11.88 -22.85 6.00
CA GLU A 607 11.73 -22.23 7.32
C GLU A 607 13.01 -21.53 7.79
N THR A 608 12.86 -20.28 8.24
CA THR A 608 13.90 -19.49 8.90
C THR A 608 13.41 -18.97 10.25
N PRO A 609 14.30 -18.60 11.18
CA PRO A 609 13.86 -18.00 12.43
C PRO A 609 13.06 -16.71 12.19
N ARG A 610 11.96 -16.54 12.92
CA ARG A 610 11.15 -15.31 12.93
C ARG A 610 11.87 -14.22 13.74
N TRP A 611 11.58 -12.93 13.51
CA TRP A 611 12.23 -11.79 14.18
C TRP A 611 12.29 -11.93 15.70
N HIS A 612 11.22 -12.43 16.34
CA HIS A 612 11.16 -12.50 17.81
C HIS A 612 12.17 -13.49 18.37
N THR A 613 12.55 -14.53 17.61
CA THR A 613 13.62 -15.46 17.98
C THR A 613 14.97 -14.75 18.07
N TYR A 614 15.25 -13.81 17.17
CA TYR A 614 16.45 -12.97 17.24
C TYR A 614 16.42 -12.01 18.44
N ASP A 615 15.27 -11.38 18.70
CA ASP A 615 15.09 -10.47 19.84
C ASP A 615 15.22 -11.20 21.18
N CYS A 616 14.62 -12.38 21.33
CA CYS A 616 14.78 -13.23 22.50
C CYS A 616 16.25 -13.62 22.73
N ALA A 617 16.99 -13.92 21.65
CA ALA A 617 18.42 -14.23 21.73
C ALA A 617 19.27 -13.02 22.15
N ALA A 618 18.85 -11.80 21.84
CA ALA A 618 19.54 -10.56 22.22
C ALA A 618 19.37 -10.19 23.71
N ILE A 619 18.37 -10.76 24.40
CA ILE A 619 18.11 -10.54 25.83
C ILE A 619 18.78 -11.63 26.67
N ALA A 620 19.38 -11.24 27.81
CA ALA A 620 19.97 -12.16 28.76
C ALA A 620 18.91 -13.16 29.26
N GLU A 621 19.27 -14.44 29.40
CA GLU A 621 18.32 -15.52 29.69
C GLU A 621 17.45 -15.27 30.93
N VAL A 622 18.01 -14.63 31.96
CA VAL A 622 17.30 -14.29 33.21
C VAL A 622 16.27 -13.17 33.07
N ASP A 623 16.38 -12.37 32.00
CA ASP A 623 15.54 -11.20 31.71
C ASP A 623 14.57 -11.45 30.53
N ARG A 624 14.57 -12.66 29.95
CA ARG A 624 13.70 -12.98 28.82
C ARG A 624 12.23 -13.00 29.24
N PRO A 625 11.33 -12.35 28.48
CA PRO A 625 9.90 -12.46 28.74
C PRO A 625 9.38 -13.88 28.45
N GLU A 626 8.21 -14.21 29.02
CA GLU A 626 7.59 -15.53 28.92
C GLU A 626 7.39 -16.00 27.46
N VAL A 627 7.09 -15.06 26.56
CA VAL A 627 6.88 -15.33 25.13
C VAL A 627 8.08 -15.97 24.42
N CYS A 628 9.29 -15.83 24.97
CA CYS A 628 10.48 -16.49 24.45
C CYS A 628 10.51 -18.00 24.73
N THR A 629 9.59 -18.53 25.54
CA THR A 629 9.63 -19.93 26.00
C THR A 629 8.26 -20.61 26.11
N ASN A 630 7.15 -19.87 26.03
CA ASN A 630 5.80 -20.42 26.22
C ASN A 630 5.24 -21.15 24.98
N GLY A 631 5.85 -20.97 23.80
CA GLY A 631 5.42 -21.59 22.54
C GLY A 631 4.11 -21.03 21.97
N GLU A 632 3.71 -19.83 22.38
CA GLU A 632 2.50 -19.16 21.91
C GLU A 632 2.64 -18.65 20.46
N TYR A 633 3.86 -18.29 20.05
CA TYR A 633 4.19 -17.85 18.71
C TYR A 633 5.16 -18.84 18.03
N PRO A 634 5.03 -19.10 16.72
CA PRO A 634 5.96 -19.97 16.00
C PRO A 634 7.36 -19.35 15.94
N ASP A 635 8.39 -20.06 16.39
CA ASP A 635 9.80 -19.61 16.33
C ASP A 635 10.36 -19.51 14.90
N MET A 636 9.66 -20.08 13.94
CA MET A 636 10.06 -20.15 12.53
C MET A 636 8.98 -19.55 11.65
N ILE A 637 9.40 -18.95 10.54
CA ILE A 637 8.55 -18.40 9.48
C ILE A 637 8.95 -19.02 8.14
N ARG A 638 8.00 -19.10 7.21
CA ARG A 638 8.27 -19.36 5.78
C ARG A 638 7.99 -18.12 4.98
N GLU A 639 9.01 -17.69 4.25
CA GLU A 639 8.92 -16.55 3.35
C GLU A 639 8.33 -16.97 2.01
N MET A 640 7.53 -16.09 1.41
CA MET A 640 6.73 -16.35 0.23
C MET A 640 6.72 -15.18 -0.75
N ALA A 641 6.41 -15.49 -1.99
CA ALA A 641 6.04 -14.50 -2.99
C ALA A 641 4.82 -14.93 -3.80
N TRP A 642 3.98 -13.98 -4.17
CA TRP A 642 2.70 -14.20 -4.85
C TRP A 642 2.62 -13.35 -6.12
N THR A 643 2.38 -13.98 -7.28
CA THR A 643 2.09 -13.23 -8.51
C THR A 643 0.66 -12.70 -8.50
N SER A 644 0.38 -11.63 -9.24
CA SER A 644 -1.01 -11.34 -9.63
C SER A 644 -1.68 -12.53 -10.33
N PRO A 645 -3.01 -12.66 -10.22
CA PRO A 645 -3.75 -13.72 -10.92
C PRO A 645 -3.79 -13.52 -12.44
N ILE A 646 -3.97 -14.63 -13.15
CA ILE A 646 -4.46 -14.68 -14.53
C ILE A 646 -5.92 -15.15 -14.45
N TRP A 647 -6.81 -14.48 -15.16
CA TRP A 647 -8.23 -14.80 -15.17
C TRP A 647 -8.62 -15.53 -16.46
N TYR A 648 -9.62 -16.40 -16.37
CA TYR A 648 -10.29 -17.03 -17.49
C TYR A 648 -11.80 -16.86 -17.33
N GLN A 649 -12.46 -16.34 -18.35
CA GLN A 649 -13.92 -16.22 -18.40
C GLN A 649 -14.51 -17.45 -19.08
N GLY A 650 -15.43 -18.14 -18.39
CA GLY A 650 -16.13 -19.31 -18.94
C GLY A 650 -16.97 -18.98 -20.17
N GLN A 651 -17.04 -19.93 -21.13
CA GLN A 651 -17.80 -19.82 -22.38
C GLN A 651 -19.30 -20.09 -22.24
#